data_AF-A0A346Y437-F1
#
_entry.id   AF-A0A346Y437-F1
#
_cell.length_a   1.000
_cell.length_b   1.000
_cell.length_c   1.000
_cell.angle_alpha   90.00
_cell.angle_beta   90.00
_cell.angle_gamma   90.00
#
_symmetry.space_group_name_H-M   'P 1'
#
loop_
_entity.id
_entity.type
_entity.pdbx_description
1 polymer ?
#
loop_
_entity_poly.entity_id
_entity_poly.type
_entity_poly.pdbx_seq_one_letter_code
_entity_poly.pdbx_strand_id
1 'polypeptide(L)'
;MVLTQPFTNLAALALDNDDDFGTSRVSRLFPGPVLVHADLHNHSHLSDGDGDAATFYPLIRDAGVDVAALTDHATLQWGPAGTPGADVCQAFGPLAGDCKSVAGLTNDDWAYTAQLAAEFTDEANGFLGVRGFEWSSPVLGHVNVWFTDHWIDPLHTVGLIAPAAAESYIDPDQLTGPLPGPLATVLETIVQTTADIGDTASMAPFQQWLAQPQDTPLIGGGQNGVAGFNHPGREPGRFGGFTHEPSLQDTIVSMEILNKRDDYLFEGVGDGRPSPIIDCLRAGWTPGLMGASDEHGTDWGSPLGKGRGGLWINGGVVNRAAVQEALLSRRFYAARVKGLRMDTSLNGVRMGETLGHPDVGPVRVQLDLDRGPASWGREVRIQVLATPADPDQLVPDLLHVEVAPIPRPDQPVIEFVVDRVDPSVVKWLVLRISGPNDLNGESLGINETDGEAGTAFAGGDVSWAYSSPVHLDPTLEPPAEDRAPLTRQPDPDPNPTGPPTTGGGGGGQPDPQPSPTPTPTPTPGPDEPGGVPATVRRRGGDTRVDTAAEVSRFTFTADSDVPVFVAGADALADALSAGPAATALGPGPLLLVTDEVPDATAAELRRLATTRIVLLGGTAAVSSEVEEALGAFADVERIGGPTRFATSALISEAAFDTDTAEVWVANGERFGDTLAGGAAAARAGAPLLLVTADTVPAEVDAELRRLAPDRIVLLGGSSVVGSGVEATLSDVAPVTRLAGPTRVHTAAMIAEHAFPDADHVMVVSGEAIPDALSATPAAFMRMAPVLLVDVDDIPDETDAQLRRLGAQRITVVGGTAAVSDAVLERLRTYDVS
;
A
#
# COMPACT_ATOMS: atom_id res chain seq x y z
N MET A 1 8.79 2.79 58.66
CA MET A 1 7.37 3.13 58.86
C MET A 1 6.86 3.61 57.51
N VAL A 2 6.71 2.69 56.55
CA VAL A 2 5.43 2.05 56.16
C VAL A 2 4.29 3.06 56.11
N LEU A 3 3.95 3.50 54.90
CA LEU A 3 2.57 3.49 54.42
C LEU A 3 2.60 3.08 52.94
N THR A 4 2.40 1.78 52.76
CA THR A 4 1.96 1.11 51.53
C THR A 4 0.59 1.62 51.12
N GLN A 5 0.47 2.16 49.92
CA GLN A 5 -0.78 2.27 49.16
C GLN A 5 -0.51 1.63 47.79
N PRO A 6 -1.28 0.63 47.36
CA PRO A 6 -1.08 0.00 46.06
C PRO A 6 -1.56 0.94 44.96
N PHE A 7 -0.68 1.24 44.00
CA PHE A 7 -1.08 1.83 42.72
C PHE A 7 -1.81 0.76 41.91
N THR A 8 -3.12 0.68 42.09
CA THR A 8 -4.01 -0.03 41.17
C THR A 8 -4.66 0.99 40.23
N ASN A 9 -4.51 0.72 38.92
CA ASN A 9 -5.35 1.18 37.80
C ASN A 9 -5.40 2.69 37.48
N LEU A 10 -4.38 3.18 36.79
CA LEU A 10 -4.47 4.44 36.03
C LEU A 10 -3.67 4.46 34.70
N ALA A 11 -3.22 3.32 34.18
CA ALA A 11 -2.46 3.24 32.94
C ALA A 11 -3.01 2.14 32.01
N ALA A 12 -4.16 2.42 31.38
CA ALA A 12 -4.73 1.60 30.29
C ALA A 12 -5.79 2.37 29.46
N LEU A 13 -5.81 3.70 29.51
CA LEU A 13 -6.95 4.52 29.04
C LEU A 13 -6.69 5.31 27.75
N ALA A 14 -5.65 5.02 26.97
CA ALA A 14 -5.34 5.77 25.74
C ALA A 14 -5.05 4.91 24.49
N LEU A 15 -5.14 3.58 24.60
CA LEU A 15 -5.14 2.67 23.47
C LEU A 15 -6.25 1.66 23.79
N ASP A 16 -7.44 1.86 23.26
CA ASP A 16 -8.51 0.87 23.41
C ASP A 16 -7.99 -0.48 22.89
N ASN A 17 -8.25 -1.56 23.64
CA ASN A 17 -7.87 -2.93 23.21
C ASN A 17 -8.73 -3.44 22.03
N ASP A 18 -9.51 -2.55 21.39
CA ASP A 18 -10.27 -2.80 20.18
C ASP A 18 -9.41 -2.41 18.95
N ASP A 19 -8.22 -3.01 18.80
CA ASP A 19 -7.76 -3.17 17.43
C ASP A 19 -8.72 -4.15 16.72
N ASP A 20 -8.96 -3.98 15.42
CA ASP A 20 -9.89 -4.80 14.61
C ASP A 20 -9.63 -6.32 14.71
N PHE A 21 -8.55 -6.69 15.39
CA PHE A 21 -7.97 -8.01 15.47
C PHE A 21 -8.12 -8.62 16.87
N GLY A 22 -8.41 -7.84 17.91
CA GLY A 22 -8.52 -8.30 19.30
C GLY A 22 -7.17 -8.74 19.90
N THR A 23 -6.07 -8.12 19.46
CA THR A 23 -4.71 -8.42 19.94
C THR A 23 -4.36 -7.50 21.12
N SER A 24 -3.81 -8.06 22.20
CA SER A 24 -3.36 -7.22 23.32
C SER A 24 -2.15 -6.39 22.93
N ARG A 25 -2.10 -5.11 23.33
CA ARG A 25 -0.93 -4.25 23.14
C ARG A 25 0.15 -4.38 24.23
N VAL A 26 0.06 -5.38 25.09
CA VAL A 26 1.01 -5.61 26.20
C VAL A 26 1.91 -6.81 25.90
N SER A 27 3.20 -6.67 26.20
CA SER A 27 4.15 -7.78 26.10
C SER A 27 3.99 -8.77 27.25
N ARG A 28 4.03 -10.06 26.93
CA ARG A 28 4.07 -11.15 27.91
C ARG A 28 5.48 -11.45 28.42
N LEU A 29 6.51 -10.92 27.76
CA LEU A 29 7.92 -11.11 28.14
C LEU A 29 8.43 -9.94 29.00
N PHE A 30 8.02 -8.72 28.67
CA PHE A 30 8.52 -7.50 29.28
C PHE A 30 7.34 -6.63 29.76
N PRO A 31 6.97 -6.70 31.05
CA PRO A 31 5.85 -5.91 31.57
C PRO A 31 6.21 -4.42 31.62
N GLY A 32 5.25 -3.55 31.27
CA GLY A 32 5.39 -2.09 31.34
C GLY A 32 5.28 -1.42 29.96
N PRO A 33 6.15 -1.74 28.99
CA PRO A 33 6.04 -1.23 27.63
C PRO A 33 4.73 -1.63 26.94
N VAL A 34 4.24 -0.75 26.07
CA VAL A 34 3.03 -0.96 25.26
C VAL A 34 3.41 -0.90 23.78
N LEU A 35 2.76 -1.73 22.97
CA LEU A 35 2.94 -1.79 21.53
C LEU A 35 2.16 -0.69 20.83
N VAL A 36 2.85 0.04 19.96
CA VAL A 36 2.25 0.92 18.94
C VAL A 36 2.63 0.43 17.55
N HIS A 37 1.69 0.44 16.62
CA HIS A 37 1.93 0.19 15.22
C HIS A 37 2.37 1.47 14.54
N ALA A 38 3.44 1.39 13.76
CA ALA A 38 4.01 2.54 13.10
C ALA A 38 4.17 2.34 11.61
N ASP A 39 4.12 3.44 10.88
CA ASP A 39 4.53 3.51 9.48
C ASP A 39 5.29 4.83 9.28
N LEU A 40 6.62 4.72 9.19
CA LEU A 40 7.52 5.87 9.29
C LEU A 40 8.10 6.31 7.95
N HIS A 41 7.57 5.83 6.83
CA HIS A 41 8.05 6.17 5.50
C HIS A 41 6.89 6.22 4.52
N ASN A 42 6.50 7.45 4.14
CA ASN A 42 5.38 7.72 3.25
C ASN A 42 5.64 9.04 2.50
N HIS A 43 5.09 9.16 1.30
CA HIS A 43 5.26 10.33 0.43
C HIS A 43 3.91 10.94 0.06
N SER A 44 3.91 12.23 -0.26
CA SER A 44 2.75 12.98 -0.73
C SER A 44 3.09 13.75 -2.01
N HIS A 45 2.15 14.54 -2.52
CA HIS A 45 2.38 15.42 -3.67
C HIS A 45 3.46 16.48 -3.43
N LEU A 46 3.95 16.65 -2.19
CA LEU A 46 5.05 17.57 -1.90
C LEU A 46 6.38 17.06 -2.48
N SER A 47 6.45 15.77 -2.83
CA SER A 47 7.53 15.20 -3.63
C SER A 47 6.99 14.38 -4.81
N ASP A 48 6.79 13.06 -4.66
CA ASP A 48 6.39 12.15 -5.73
C ASP A 48 5.24 11.20 -5.37
N GLY A 49 4.59 11.41 -4.22
CA GLY A 49 3.35 10.74 -3.87
C GLY A 49 2.13 11.36 -4.57
N ASP A 50 1.12 10.54 -4.83
CA ASP A 50 -0.13 10.92 -5.50
C ASP A 50 -1.12 11.64 -4.56
N GLY A 51 -0.96 11.47 -3.24
CA GLY A 51 -1.92 11.95 -2.25
C GLY A 51 -1.65 13.34 -1.66
N ASP A 52 -2.71 13.97 -1.13
CA ASP A 52 -2.59 15.24 -0.39
C ASP A 52 -2.04 15.03 1.01
N ALA A 53 -0.92 15.71 1.32
CA ALA A 53 -0.30 15.73 2.64
C ALA A 53 -1.31 16.04 3.76
N ALA A 54 -2.31 16.89 3.51
CA ALA A 54 -3.35 17.23 4.48
C ALA A 54 -4.23 16.05 4.90
N THR A 55 -4.36 15.05 4.01
CA THR A 55 -5.20 13.86 4.23
C THR A 55 -4.43 12.68 4.82
N PHE A 56 -3.09 12.73 4.80
CA PHE A 56 -2.21 11.64 5.24
C PHE A 56 -2.50 11.17 6.68
N TYR A 57 -2.37 12.06 7.67
CA TYR A 57 -2.48 11.68 9.08
C TYR A 57 -3.88 11.17 9.47
N PRO A 58 -5.00 11.80 9.01
CA PRO A 58 -6.33 11.22 9.20
C PRO A 58 -6.47 9.80 8.63
N LEU A 59 -6.08 9.58 7.36
CA LEU A 59 -6.27 8.30 6.68
C LEU A 59 -5.46 7.18 7.33
N ILE A 60 -4.19 7.43 7.62
CA ILE A 60 -3.31 6.42 8.18
C ILE A 60 -3.68 6.08 9.64
N ARG A 61 -4.19 7.07 10.40
CA ARG A 61 -4.76 6.86 11.73
C ARG A 61 -5.99 5.96 11.67
N ASP A 62 -6.93 6.27 10.77
CA ASP A 62 -8.15 5.48 10.57
C ASP A 62 -7.84 4.04 10.13
N ALA A 63 -6.70 3.84 9.44
CA ALA A 63 -6.21 2.53 9.07
C ALA A 63 -5.53 1.74 10.21
N GLY A 64 -5.59 2.24 11.45
CA GLY A 64 -5.10 1.58 12.66
C GLY A 64 -3.61 1.72 12.93
N VAL A 65 -2.97 2.76 12.36
CA VAL A 65 -1.56 3.11 12.66
C VAL A 65 -1.53 4.14 13.78
N ASP A 66 -0.77 3.87 14.82
CA ASP A 66 -0.67 4.71 16.02
C ASP A 66 0.41 5.80 15.88
N VAL A 67 1.45 5.54 15.08
CA VAL A 67 2.56 6.47 14.83
C VAL A 67 2.88 6.52 13.34
N ALA A 68 2.65 7.66 12.70
CA ALA A 68 2.86 7.80 11.27
C ALA A 68 3.85 8.91 10.95
N ALA A 69 4.71 8.71 9.94
CA ALA A 69 5.55 9.78 9.43
C ALA A 69 5.33 10.04 7.95
N LEU A 70 5.20 11.32 7.61
CA LEU A 70 5.29 11.81 6.23
C LEU A 70 6.73 12.26 5.98
N THR A 71 7.36 11.71 4.96
CA THR A 71 8.80 11.79 4.70
C THR A 71 9.11 12.06 3.24
N ASP A 72 8.44 13.06 2.65
CA ASP A 72 8.68 13.50 1.27
C ASP A 72 10.18 13.71 0.95
N HIS A 73 10.55 13.45 -0.31
CA HIS A 73 11.93 13.60 -0.77
C HIS A 73 12.45 15.03 -0.62
N ALA A 74 13.65 15.17 -0.06
CA ALA A 74 14.37 16.44 0.03
C ALA A 74 14.92 16.94 -1.32
N THR A 75 14.86 16.13 -2.39
CA THR A 75 15.34 16.51 -3.74
C THR A 75 14.70 15.67 -4.84
N LEU A 76 14.71 16.22 -6.07
CA LEU A 76 14.55 15.54 -7.37
C LEU A 76 13.40 14.54 -7.52
N GLN A 77 12.38 15.06 -8.19
CA GLN A 77 11.33 14.40 -8.96
C GLN A 77 11.81 13.46 -10.08
N TRP A 78 11.08 12.36 -10.30
CA TRP A 78 11.04 11.58 -11.54
C TRP A 78 9.81 11.98 -12.38
N GLY A 79 9.81 13.19 -12.93
CA GLY A 79 8.66 13.70 -13.69
C GLY A 79 9.03 14.77 -14.73
N PRO A 80 8.23 14.88 -15.81
CA PRO A 80 8.55 15.77 -16.94
C PRO A 80 8.52 17.24 -16.51
N ALA A 81 9.39 18.04 -17.14
CA ALA A 81 9.47 19.49 -16.95
C ALA A 81 8.09 20.15 -17.15
N GLY A 82 7.52 20.67 -16.06
CA GLY A 82 6.19 21.28 -16.05
C GLY A 82 5.52 21.36 -14.67
N THR A 83 6.04 20.62 -13.70
CA THR A 83 5.64 20.69 -12.27
C THR A 83 6.08 22.02 -11.65
N PRO A 84 5.22 22.76 -10.92
CA PRO A 84 5.60 24.01 -10.29
C PRO A 84 6.59 23.75 -9.14
N GLY A 85 7.90 23.88 -9.36
CA GLY A 85 8.85 23.32 -8.39
C GLY A 85 10.32 23.76 -8.42
N ALA A 86 10.80 24.65 -9.30
CA ALA A 86 12.25 24.88 -9.45
C ALA A 86 12.72 26.25 -8.94
N ASP A 87 13.73 26.30 -8.06
CA ASP A 87 14.60 27.48 -7.86
C ASP A 87 15.97 27.26 -7.11
N VAL A 88 16.95 26.71 -7.82
CA VAL A 88 18.35 27.17 -8.07
C VAL A 88 19.01 28.34 -7.26
N CYS A 89 18.64 28.64 -6.02
CA CYS A 89 18.80 29.99 -5.46
C CYS A 89 20.12 30.36 -4.72
N GLN A 90 21.07 29.46 -4.45
CA GLN A 90 22.25 29.81 -3.63
C GLN A 90 23.48 30.37 -4.40
N ALA A 91 23.25 31.10 -5.49
CA ALA A 91 24.30 31.88 -6.14
C ALA A 91 24.24 33.41 -5.86
N PHE A 92 23.20 33.95 -5.20
CA PHE A 92 22.93 35.41 -5.28
C PHE A 92 22.70 36.23 -3.99
N GLY A 93 22.75 35.66 -2.79
CA GLY A 93 22.77 36.46 -1.55
C GLY A 93 21.48 37.24 -1.21
N PRO A 94 21.43 37.94 -0.06
CA PRO A 94 20.33 37.77 0.89
C PRO A 94 19.24 38.84 0.77
N LEU A 95 18.08 38.47 0.20
CA LEU A 95 16.83 39.22 0.34
C LEU A 95 15.65 38.25 0.36
N ALA A 96 15.06 38.09 1.56
CA ALA A 96 13.66 37.75 1.87
C ALA A 96 12.87 36.81 0.93
N GLY A 97 12.51 35.64 1.48
CA GLY A 97 11.24 34.94 1.22
C GLY A 97 11.20 34.05 -0.02
N ASP A 98 10.87 32.79 0.21
CA ASP A 98 10.36 31.77 -0.71
C ASP A 98 11.20 31.49 -1.97
N CYS A 99 12.06 30.47 -1.90
CA CYS A 99 12.79 29.96 -3.07
C CYS A 99 12.84 28.41 -3.04
N LYS A 100 12.34 27.77 -4.10
CA LYS A 100 12.10 26.31 -4.24
C LYS A 100 13.41 25.56 -4.50
N SER A 101 13.78 24.49 -3.79
CA SER A 101 14.87 23.62 -4.28
C SER A 101 14.41 22.96 -5.60
N VAL A 102 15.31 22.49 -6.46
CA VAL A 102 14.95 21.87 -7.75
C VAL A 102 14.11 20.60 -7.50
N ALA A 103 12.78 20.77 -7.47
CA ALA A 103 11.74 19.75 -7.43
C ALA A 103 11.76 18.74 -6.25
N GLY A 104 12.03 19.19 -5.02
CA GLY A 104 11.81 18.44 -3.76
C GLY A 104 11.24 19.35 -2.67
N LEU A 105 11.25 18.92 -1.39
CA LEU A 105 10.77 19.73 -0.27
C LEU A 105 11.32 21.17 -0.28
N THR A 106 10.46 22.12 0.06
CA THR A 106 10.83 23.52 0.35
C THR A 106 10.78 23.81 1.84
N ASN A 107 11.26 24.98 2.26
CA ASN A 107 11.08 25.43 3.65
C ASN A 107 9.60 25.63 4.02
N ASP A 108 8.76 26.00 3.05
CA ASP A 108 7.32 26.14 3.27
C ASP A 108 6.66 24.78 3.40
N ASP A 109 7.02 23.80 2.56
CA ASP A 109 6.53 22.42 2.66
C ASP A 109 6.99 21.76 3.96
N TRP A 110 8.25 22.01 4.36
CA TRP A 110 8.78 21.58 5.65
C TRP A 110 8.05 22.22 6.84
N ALA A 111 7.67 23.49 6.73
CA ALA A 111 6.86 24.17 7.74
C ALA A 111 5.41 23.66 7.73
N TYR A 112 4.86 23.35 6.57
CA TYR A 112 3.50 22.87 6.37
C TYR A 112 3.32 21.47 6.94
N THR A 113 4.20 20.53 6.60
CA THR A 113 4.23 19.17 7.17
C THR A 113 4.39 19.19 8.70
N ALA A 114 5.03 20.23 9.25
CA ALA A 114 5.11 20.44 10.71
C ALA A 114 3.77 20.82 11.31
N GLN A 115 3.05 21.73 10.64
CA GLN A 115 1.71 22.15 11.04
C GLN A 115 0.76 20.97 11.01
N LEU A 116 0.78 20.18 9.92
CA LEU A 116 -0.04 18.97 9.79
C LEU A 116 0.27 17.94 10.89
N ALA A 117 1.55 17.64 11.13
CA ALA A 117 1.95 16.70 12.19
C ALA A 117 1.46 17.18 13.57
N ALA A 118 1.58 18.49 13.85
CA ALA A 118 1.12 19.06 15.11
C ALA A 118 -0.41 19.13 15.23
N GLU A 119 -1.12 19.39 14.13
CA GLU A 119 -2.58 19.49 14.06
C GLU A 119 -3.24 18.13 14.31
N PHE A 120 -2.74 17.08 13.67
CA PHE A 120 -3.35 15.75 13.71
C PHE A 120 -2.82 14.85 14.81
N THR A 121 -1.72 15.22 15.48
CA THR A 121 -1.27 14.52 16.68
C THR A 121 -2.34 14.60 17.77
N ASP A 122 -2.67 13.44 18.34
CA ASP A 122 -3.71 13.28 19.35
C ASP A 122 -3.23 12.28 20.41
N GLU A 123 -2.25 12.71 21.21
CA GLU A 123 -1.64 11.89 22.25
C GLU A 123 -2.66 11.35 23.27
N ALA A 124 -3.77 12.09 23.47
CA ALA A 124 -4.84 11.69 24.38
C ALA A 124 -5.59 10.44 23.89
N ASN A 125 -5.67 10.27 22.57
CA ASN A 125 -6.29 9.12 21.92
C ASN A 125 -5.26 8.22 21.22
N GLY A 126 -3.99 8.29 21.63
CA GLY A 126 -2.97 7.33 21.23
C GLY A 126 -2.38 7.50 19.83
N PHE A 127 -2.51 8.68 19.20
CA PHE A 127 -1.96 8.92 17.86
C PHE A 127 -0.85 9.99 17.85
N LEU A 128 0.27 9.69 17.17
CA LEU A 128 1.37 10.64 16.94
C LEU A 128 1.65 10.79 15.44
N GLY A 129 1.45 12.00 14.93
CA GLY A 129 1.94 12.42 13.63
C GLY A 129 3.40 12.89 13.72
N VAL A 130 4.27 12.38 12.85
CA VAL A 130 5.70 12.68 12.83
C VAL A 130 6.07 13.33 11.50
N ARG A 131 6.48 14.59 11.54
CA ARG A 131 7.18 15.18 10.38
C ARG A 131 8.57 14.55 10.24
N GLY A 132 8.90 14.11 9.02
CA GLY A 132 10.26 13.78 8.61
C GLY A 132 10.50 14.16 7.15
N PHE A 133 11.69 13.85 6.64
CA PHE A 133 12.02 13.98 5.23
C PHE A 133 12.88 12.81 4.78
N GLU A 134 12.88 12.53 3.48
CA GLU A 134 13.79 11.54 2.89
C GLU A 134 14.95 12.22 2.16
N TRP A 135 16.17 12.05 2.69
CA TRP A 135 17.38 12.37 1.94
C TRP A 135 17.58 11.32 0.85
N SER A 136 17.58 11.74 -0.42
CA SER A 136 17.35 10.82 -1.54
C SER A 136 18.45 10.90 -2.58
N SER A 137 19.35 9.92 -2.59
CA SER A 137 20.40 9.83 -3.59
C SER A 137 20.16 8.66 -4.55
N PRO A 138 20.13 8.89 -5.88
CA PRO A 138 20.06 7.84 -6.92
C PRO A 138 21.19 6.81 -6.85
N VAL A 139 22.32 7.24 -6.30
CA VAL A 139 23.57 6.50 -6.30
C VAL A 139 23.77 5.92 -4.92
N LEU A 140 23.64 6.75 -3.88
CA LEU A 140 23.96 6.34 -2.52
C LEU A 140 22.77 5.71 -1.80
N GLY A 141 21.54 5.89 -2.25
CA GLY A 141 20.36 5.39 -1.56
C GLY A 141 19.67 6.45 -0.72
N HIS A 142 18.61 6.03 -0.04
CA HIS A 142 17.64 6.90 0.61
C HIS A 142 17.67 6.76 2.14
N VAL A 143 17.59 7.89 2.86
CA VAL A 143 17.65 7.94 4.33
C VAL A 143 16.55 8.84 4.87
N ASN A 144 15.62 8.25 5.62
CA ASN A 144 14.65 9.03 6.37
C ASN A 144 15.27 9.68 7.59
N VAL A 145 14.86 10.92 7.88
CA VAL A 145 15.19 11.64 9.11
C VAL A 145 13.91 12.18 9.74
N TRP A 146 13.65 11.74 10.97
CA TRP A 146 12.48 12.10 11.77
C TRP A 146 12.87 12.98 12.95
N PHE A 147 11.90 13.71 13.49
CA PHE A 147 12.05 14.52 14.72
C PHE A 147 13.14 15.59 14.68
N THR A 148 13.65 15.90 13.50
CA THR A 148 14.59 16.99 13.29
C THR A 148 13.84 18.33 13.13
N ASP A 149 14.53 19.41 13.48
CA ASP A 149 14.02 20.77 13.24
C ASP A 149 14.35 21.25 11.82
N HIS A 150 15.39 20.69 11.22
CA HIS A 150 15.94 21.07 9.92
C HIS A 150 15.91 19.90 8.94
N TRP A 151 15.87 20.22 7.65
CA TRP A 151 16.03 19.27 6.55
C TRP A 151 17.22 19.70 5.68
N ILE A 152 17.77 18.76 4.90
CA ILE A 152 18.83 19.05 3.94
C ILE A 152 18.65 18.20 2.68
N ASP A 153 18.94 18.80 1.53
CA ASP A 153 18.98 18.07 0.26
C ASP A 153 20.38 17.52 -0.08
N PRO A 154 20.47 16.47 -0.90
CA PRO A 154 21.73 15.92 -1.38
C PRO A 154 22.50 16.80 -2.36
N LEU A 155 21.97 17.89 -2.93
CA LEU A 155 22.82 18.84 -3.65
C LEU A 155 23.78 19.52 -2.67
N HIS A 156 23.28 19.93 -1.51
CA HIS A 156 24.09 20.54 -0.45
C HIS A 156 25.07 19.56 0.22
N THR A 157 24.78 18.26 0.15
CA THR A 157 25.68 17.22 0.68
C THR A 157 26.43 16.46 -0.43
N VAL A 158 26.47 17.00 -1.66
CA VAL A 158 27.14 16.42 -2.84
C VAL A 158 26.77 14.97 -3.16
N GLY A 159 25.58 14.52 -2.73
CA GLY A 159 25.03 13.19 -2.97
C GLY A 159 24.54 12.95 -4.41
N LEU A 160 24.62 13.97 -5.27
CA LEU A 160 24.16 13.95 -6.67
C LEU A 160 25.29 14.13 -7.71
N ILE A 161 26.56 14.18 -7.29
CA ILE A 161 27.69 14.68 -8.11
C ILE A 161 28.38 13.60 -8.97
N ALA A 162 27.90 12.36 -9.02
CA ALA A 162 28.42 11.39 -9.98
C ALA A 162 28.03 11.80 -11.42
N PRO A 163 28.93 11.74 -12.43
CA PRO A 163 28.59 12.05 -13.83
C PRO A 163 27.39 11.23 -14.35
N ALA A 164 27.29 9.97 -13.91
CA ALA A 164 26.14 9.10 -14.19
C ALA A 164 24.84 9.59 -13.52
N ALA A 165 24.92 10.24 -12.36
CA ALA A 165 23.77 10.88 -11.74
C ALA A 165 23.38 12.12 -12.58
N ALA A 166 24.30 13.05 -12.85
CA ALA A 166 23.98 14.26 -13.63
C ALA A 166 23.34 13.95 -15.00
N GLU A 167 23.78 12.90 -15.72
CA GLU A 167 23.19 12.46 -17.00
C GLU A 167 21.81 11.79 -16.84
N SER A 168 21.54 11.12 -15.72
CA SER A 168 20.21 10.56 -15.41
C SER A 168 19.21 11.59 -14.88
N TYR A 169 19.68 12.77 -14.45
CA TYR A 169 18.85 13.84 -13.86
C TYR A 169 18.65 15.07 -14.76
N ILE A 170 19.52 15.27 -15.75
CA ILE A 170 19.44 16.37 -16.71
C ILE A 170 19.39 15.74 -18.09
N ASP A 171 18.20 15.60 -18.67
CA ASP A 171 18.06 15.29 -20.10
C ASP A 171 18.40 16.54 -20.91
N PRO A 172 19.55 16.61 -21.61
CA PRO A 172 19.94 17.79 -22.38
C PRO A 172 19.02 18.04 -23.57
N ASP A 173 18.28 17.04 -24.05
CA ASP A 173 17.33 17.17 -25.16
C ASP A 173 15.97 17.74 -24.70
N GLN A 174 15.70 17.77 -23.39
CA GLN A 174 14.51 18.39 -22.77
C GLN A 174 14.70 19.88 -22.42
N LEU A 175 15.92 20.41 -22.58
CA LEU A 175 16.23 21.84 -22.43
C LEU A 175 15.87 22.63 -23.71
N THR A 176 14.60 22.60 -24.13
CA THR A 176 14.15 23.34 -25.31
C THR A 176 13.67 24.76 -24.94
N GLY A 177 14.61 25.71 -24.90
CA GLY A 177 14.34 27.14 -24.74
C GLY A 177 15.56 27.92 -24.22
N PRO A 178 15.69 29.24 -24.46
CA PRO A 178 16.77 30.01 -23.86
C PRO A 178 16.57 30.04 -22.34
N LEU A 179 17.46 29.33 -21.63
CA LEU A 179 17.55 29.39 -20.19
C LEU A 179 17.72 30.86 -19.74
N PRO A 180 17.01 31.33 -18.69
CA PRO A 180 17.29 32.64 -18.11
C PRO A 180 18.77 32.70 -17.72
N GLY A 181 19.46 33.78 -18.06
CA GLY A 181 20.93 33.88 -17.97
C GLY A 181 21.59 33.28 -16.71
N PRO A 182 21.03 33.44 -15.49
CA PRO A 182 21.58 32.84 -14.28
C PRO A 182 21.49 31.30 -14.24
N LEU A 183 20.40 30.71 -14.77
CA LEU A 183 20.16 29.26 -14.77
C LEU A 183 21.12 28.53 -15.70
N ALA A 184 21.39 29.11 -16.87
CA ALA A 184 22.35 28.59 -17.85
C ALA A 184 23.76 28.54 -17.26
N THR A 185 24.16 29.61 -16.56
CA THR A 185 25.47 29.67 -15.90
C THR A 185 25.56 28.73 -14.71
N VAL A 186 24.47 28.51 -13.95
CA VAL A 186 24.46 27.56 -12.84
C VAL A 186 24.50 26.11 -13.33
N LEU A 187 23.74 25.74 -14.38
CA LEU A 187 23.86 24.42 -14.99
C LEU A 187 25.26 24.20 -15.59
N GLU A 188 25.80 25.17 -16.33
CA GLU A 188 27.18 25.10 -16.83
C GLU A 188 28.20 25.02 -15.69
N THR A 189 27.97 25.71 -14.57
CA THR A 189 28.85 25.64 -13.39
C THR A 189 28.71 24.30 -12.68
N ILE A 190 27.50 23.76 -12.50
CA ILE A 190 27.28 22.42 -11.92
C ILE A 190 27.96 21.38 -12.80
N VAL A 191 27.72 21.41 -14.12
CA VAL A 191 28.32 20.51 -15.11
C VAL A 191 29.85 20.66 -15.20
N GLN A 192 30.40 21.88 -15.12
CA GLN A 192 31.85 22.11 -15.10
C GLN A 192 32.48 21.72 -13.75
N THR A 193 31.79 21.95 -12.63
CA THR A 193 32.28 21.58 -11.29
C THR A 193 32.19 20.06 -11.09
N THR A 194 31.21 19.37 -11.68
CA THR A 194 31.12 17.89 -11.75
C THR A 194 32.15 17.29 -12.71
N ALA A 195 32.60 18.04 -13.72
CA ALA A 195 33.67 17.58 -14.63
C ALA A 195 35.06 17.67 -13.99
N ASP A 196 35.26 18.58 -13.02
CA ASP A 196 36.53 18.78 -12.31
C ASP A 196 36.66 17.93 -11.02
N ILE A 197 35.55 17.38 -10.50
CA ILE A 197 35.49 16.51 -9.32
C ILE A 197 35.14 15.10 -9.81
N GLY A 198 36.10 14.16 -9.80
CA GLY A 198 35.86 12.78 -10.26
C GLY A 198 34.78 12.00 -9.46
N ASP A 199 34.61 10.71 -9.76
CA ASP A 199 33.61 9.79 -9.15
C ASP A 199 33.60 9.75 -7.60
N THR A 200 33.01 10.73 -6.93
CA THR A 200 33.14 10.90 -5.46
C THR A 200 31.84 11.16 -4.70
N ALA A 201 30.69 10.63 -5.12
CA ALA A 201 29.50 10.65 -4.26
C ALA A 201 29.79 9.84 -2.97
N SER A 202 29.54 10.42 -1.80
CA SER A 202 29.79 9.80 -0.49
C SER A 202 28.71 10.19 0.51
N MET A 203 28.42 9.31 1.47
CA MET A 203 27.54 9.61 2.61
C MET A 203 28.14 10.62 3.60
N ALA A 204 29.46 10.82 3.56
CA ALA A 204 30.18 11.60 4.58
C ALA A 204 29.64 13.03 4.80
N PRO A 205 29.29 13.82 3.75
CA PRO A 205 28.77 15.17 3.97
C PRO A 205 27.35 15.18 4.58
N PHE A 206 26.51 14.19 4.24
CA PHE A 206 25.19 14.04 4.87
C PHE A 206 25.32 13.58 6.33
N GLN A 207 26.20 12.62 6.60
CA GLN A 207 26.56 12.20 7.95
C GLN A 207 27.12 13.39 8.77
N GLN A 208 27.96 14.23 8.17
CA GLN A 208 28.47 15.43 8.81
C GLN A 208 27.35 16.41 9.18
N TRP A 209 26.35 16.60 8.31
CA TRP A 209 25.19 17.42 8.62
C TRP A 209 24.32 16.81 9.73
N LEU A 210 24.11 15.49 9.74
CA LEU A 210 23.42 14.78 10.82
C LEU A 210 24.12 14.98 12.17
N ALA A 211 25.45 15.06 12.18
CA ALA A 211 26.23 15.28 13.40
C ALA A 211 26.26 16.75 13.87
N GLN A 212 25.83 17.70 13.03
CA GLN A 212 25.91 19.13 13.32
C GLN A 212 24.78 19.60 14.26
N PRO A 213 25.07 20.51 15.21
CA PRO A 213 24.06 21.14 16.06
C PRO A 213 22.97 21.83 15.24
N GLN A 214 21.73 21.81 15.74
CA GLN A 214 20.60 22.45 15.08
C GLN A 214 20.80 23.96 14.82
N ASP A 215 21.58 24.65 15.67
CA ASP A 215 21.88 26.08 15.53
C ASP A 215 23.06 26.38 14.58
N THR A 216 23.54 25.40 13.82
CA THR A 216 24.60 25.58 12.83
C THR A 216 24.18 26.62 11.78
N PRO A 217 25.00 27.66 11.51
CA PRO A 217 24.63 28.71 10.58
C PRO A 217 24.37 28.22 9.15
N LEU A 218 23.49 28.94 8.44
CA LEU A 218 23.12 28.77 7.03
C LEU A 218 22.26 27.55 6.70
N ILE A 219 22.69 26.33 7.03
CA ILE A 219 22.02 25.08 6.63
C ILE A 219 21.41 24.30 7.80
N GLY A 220 21.53 24.81 9.04
CA GLY A 220 21.11 24.08 10.23
C GLY A 220 21.93 22.81 10.45
N GLY A 221 21.47 21.94 11.36
CA GLY A 221 22.07 20.63 11.60
C GLY A 221 21.04 19.61 12.07
N GLY A 222 21.30 18.33 11.79
CA GLY A 222 20.36 17.23 12.03
C GLY A 222 20.52 16.54 13.39
N GLN A 223 21.35 17.05 14.30
CA GLN A 223 21.73 16.34 15.54
C GLN A 223 20.56 16.00 16.48
N ASN A 224 19.44 16.71 16.38
CA ASN A 224 18.23 16.42 17.17
C ASN A 224 17.30 15.38 16.52
N GLY A 225 17.60 14.98 15.28
CA GLY A 225 16.86 13.98 14.53
C GLY A 225 17.25 12.54 14.86
N VAL A 226 16.41 11.64 14.38
CA VAL A 226 16.65 10.19 14.34
C VAL A 226 16.51 9.76 12.89
N ALA A 227 17.37 8.87 12.41
CA ALA A 227 17.45 8.50 11.01
C ALA A 227 17.42 6.99 10.78
N GLY A 228 17.09 6.59 9.56
CA GLY A 228 17.04 5.20 9.14
C GLY A 228 17.37 4.99 7.67
N PHE A 229 18.07 3.90 7.36
CA PHE A 229 18.33 3.49 5.97
C PHE A 229 17.06 2.91 5.34
N ASN A 230 16.64 3.43 4.19
CA ASN A 230 15.43 2.99 3.51
C ASN A 230 15.76 1.97 2.41
N HIS A 231 14.84 1.02 2.17
CA HIS A 231 14.88 0.00 1.12
C HIS A 231 16.32 -0.37 0.65
N PRO A 232 17.14 -0.90 1.57
CA PRO A 232 18.59 -0.85 1.44
C PRO A 232 19.09 -1.78 0.35
N GLY A 233 19.93 -1.26 -0.54
CA GLY A 233 20.57 -2.05 -1.60
C GLY A 233 19.96 -1.91 -2.99
N ARG A 234 18.83 -1.18 -3.11
CA ARG A 234 18.22 -0.77 -4.39
C ARG A 234 19.18 0.06 -5.24
N GLU A 235 19.82 1.08 -4.65
CA GLU A 235 20.73 1.96 -5.37
C GLU A 235 22.16 1.38 -5.47
N PRO A 236 22.87 1.59 -6.61
CA PRO A 236 24.16 0.92 -6.87
C PRO A 236 25.25 1.16 -5.81
N GLY A 237 25.30 2.36 -5.23
CA GLY A 237 26.30 2.77 -4.25
C GLY A 237 26.02 2.33 -2.82
N ARG A 238 24.81 1.81 -2.52
CA ARG A 238 24.43 1.16 -1.24
C ARG A 238 25.00 1.88 -0.01
N PHE A 239 24.62 3.13 0.15
CA PHE A 239 25.04 4.05 1.23
C PHE A 239 26.56 4.22 1.34
N GLY A 240 27.26 4.20 0.21
CA GLY A 240 28.72 4.20 0.19
C GLY A 240 29.29 2.98 0.91
N GLY A 241 28.70 1.80 0.67
CA GLY A 241 29.04 0.56 1.39
C GLY A 241 28.74 0.61 2.88
N PHE A 242 27.69 1.33 3.28
CA PHE A 242 27.33 1.58 4.68
C PHE A 242 28.48 2.14 5.53
N THR A 243 29.33 3.01 4.97
CA THR A 243 30.48 3.58 5.70
C THR A 243 30.06 4.06 7.10
N HIS A 244 30.61 3.43 8.14
CA HIS A 244 30.22 3.63 9.54
C HIS A 244 30.84 4.90 10.10
N GLU A 245 29.99 5.74 10.69
CA GLU A 245 30.40 6.91 11.46
C GLU A 245 29.97 6.69 12.93
N PRO A 246 30.89 6.29 13.82
CA PRO A 246 30.55 5.91 15.19
C PRO A 246 29.83 7.01 15.99
N SER A 247 30.05 8.29 15.68
CA SER A 247 29.35 9.39 16.36
C SER A 247 27.86 9.46 16.05
N LEU A 248 27.41 8.82 14.96
CA LEU A 248 26.01 8.74 14.54
C LEU A 248 25.36 7.41 14.92
N GLN A 249 26.05 6.55 15.68
CA GLN A 249 25.55 5.25 16.08
C GLN A 249 24.20 5.35 16.78
N ASP A 250 23.93 6.40 17.55
CA ASP A 250 22.64 6.62 18.22
C ASP A 250 21.73 7.61 17.48
N THR A 251 22.10 7.98 16.26
CA THR A 251 21.29 8.83 15.37
C THR A 251 20.67 8.00 14.25
N ILE A 252 21.47 7.15 13.57
CA ILE A 252 20.96 6.21 12.57
C ILE A 252 20.60 4.90 13.27
N VAL A 253 19.32 4.71 13.55
CA VAL A 253 18.84 3.67 14.47
C VAL A 253 18.03 2.58 13.80
N SER A 254 17.59 2.77 12.57
CA SER A 254 16.80 1.78 11.84
C SER A 254 17.36 1.49 10.45
N MET A 255 16.99 0.33 9.95
CA MET A 255 17.15 -0.06 8.56
C MET A 255 15.88 -0.78 8.14
N GLU A 256 15.31 -0.38 7.02
CA GLU A 256 14.16 -1.09 6.46
C GLU A 256 14.60 -2.47 5.98
N ILE A 257 13.89 -3.50 6.42
CA ILE A 257 14.06 -4.86 5.89
C ILE A 257 12.81 -5.30 5.12
N LEU A 258 11.67 -4.67 5.40
CA LEU A 258 10.44 -4.80 4.64
C LEU A 258 10.03 -3.41 4.16
N ASN A 259 9.98 -3.20 2.85
CA ASN A 259 9.51 -1.95 2.26
C ASN A 259 8.56 -2.30 1.12
N LYS A 260 7.43 -1.59 1.01
CA LYS A 260 6.32 -1.99 0.12
C LYS A 260 6.02 -3.48 0.35
N ARG A 261 5.96 -4.29 -0.70
CA ARG A 261 5.75 -5.74 -0.62
C ARG A 261 7.05 -6.55 -0.72
N ASP A 262 8.21 -5.89 -0.69
CA ASP A 262 9.51 -6.48 -1.01
C ASP A 262 10.35 -6.73 0.25
N ASP A 263 11.00 -7.89 0.34
CA ASP A 263 11.89 -8.29 1.44
C ASP A 263 13.36 -8.06 1.06
N TYR A 264 13.97 -7.08 1.72
CA TYR A 264 15.32 -6.63 1.42
C TYR A 264 16.41 -7.55 2.02
N LEU A 265 16.04 -8.67 2.67
CA LEU A 265 17.01 -9.65 3.14
C LEU A 265 17.86 -10.21 1.99
N PHE A 266 17.31 -10.36 0.79
CA PHE A 266 18.01 -10.98 -0.35
C PHE A 266 18.46 -9.99 -1.43
N GLU A 267 18.26 -8.68 -1.21
CA GLU A 267 18.51 -7.66 -2.22
C GLU A 267 19.99 -7.63 -2.67
N GLY A 268 20.21 -7.77 -3.98
CA GLY A 268 21.53 -7.83 -4.62
C GLY A 268 22.30 -9.15 -4.48
N VAL A 269 21.76 -10.16 -3.79
CA VAL A 269 22.44 -11.48 -3.64
C VAL A 269 22.64 -12.18 -4.98
N GLY A 270 21.64 -12.12 -5.86
CA GLY A 270 21.74 -12.67 -7.23
C GLY A 270 22.83 -12.01 -8.08
N ASP A 271 23.24 -10.79 -7.74
CA ASP A 271 24.34 -10.06 -8.39
C ASP A 271 25.71 -10.34 -7.75
N GLY A 272 25.77 -11.25 -6.77
CA GLY A 272 26.98 -11.56 -6.01
C GLY A 272 27.32 -10.54 -4.92
N ARG A 273 26.39 -9.66 -4.54
CA ARG A 273 26.55 -8.72 -3.41
C ARG A 273 26.04 -9.38 -2.12
N PRO A 274 26.61 -9.09 -0.94
CA PRO A 274 26.03 -9.59 0.30
C PRO A 274 24.63 -9.00 0.54
N SER A 275 23.85 -9.64 1.39
CA SER A 275 22.60 -9.11 1.93
C SER A 275 22.85 -7.76 2.60
N PRO A 276 21.95 -6.77 2.44
CA PRO A 276 22.10 -5.45 3.05
C PRO A 276 22.30 -5.48 4.57
N ILE A 277 21.63 -6.39 5.30
CA ILE A 277 21.82 -6.53 6.75
C ILE A 277 23.25 -6.98 7.09
N ILE A 278 23.85 -7.83 6.24
CA ILE A 278 25.23 -8.27 6.42
C ILE A 278 26.19 -7.09 6.22
N ASP A 279 26.04 -6.35 5.13
CA ASP A 279 26.92 -5.21 4.84
C ASP A 279 26.81 -4.15 5.94
N CYS A 280 25.59 -3.79 6.35
CA CYS A 280 25.34 -2.79 7.38
C CYS A 280 25.95 -3.18 8.73
N LEU A 281 25.72 -4.42 9.19
CA LEU A 281 26.23 -4.90 10.47
C LEU A 281 27.75 -5.15 10.45
N ARG A 282 28.32 -5.57 9.31
CA ARG A 282 29.78 -5.70 9.14
C ARG A 282 30.49 -4.35 9.12
N ALA A 283 29.85 -3.31 8.59
CA ALA A 283 30.40 -1.97 8.61
C ALA A 283 30.53 -1.39 10.03
N GLY A 284 29.74 -1.89 10.98
CA GLY A 284 29.80 -1.52 12.40
C GLY A 284 28.53 -0.87 12.93
N TRP A 285 27.50 -0.68 12.09
CA TRP A 285 26.20 -0.19 12.53
C TRP A 285 25.45 -1.22 13.37
N THR A 286 24.54 -0.73 14.22
CA THR A 286 23.61 -1.57 15.00
C THR A 286 22.16 -1.05 14.89
N PRO A 287 21.57 -1.04 13.68
CA PRO A 287 20.21 -0.60 13.48
C PRO A 287 19.21 -1.67 13.97
N GLY A 288 18.05 -1.24 14.42
CA GLY A 288 16.87 -2.10 14.48
C GLY A 288 16.28 -2.31 13.09
N LEU A 289 15.53 -3.39 12.92
CA LEU A 289 14.87 -3.69 11.64
C LEU A 289 13.47 -3.11 11.62
N MET A 290 13.17 -2.29 10.62
CA MET A 290 11.90 -1.60 10.45
C MET A 290 11.16 -2.12 9.21
N GLY A 291 9.84 -2.10 9.27
CA GLY A 291 9.01 -2.23 8.09
C GLY A 291 8.39 -0.88 7.75
N ALA A 292 8.25 -0.60 6.47
CA ALA A 292 7.70 0.65 5.94
C ALA A 292 6.80 0.37 4.75
N SER A 293 5.72 1.14 4.59
CA SER A 293 4.88 0.98 3.41
C SER A 293 5.52 1.62 2.19
N ASP A 294 6.28 2.71 2.41
CA ASP A 294 6.81 3.58 1.36
C ASP A 294 5.70 3.94 0.36
N GLU A 295 4.56 4.32 0.94
CA GLU A 295 3.35 4.56 0.20
C GLU A 295 3.45 5.87 -0.57
N HIS A 296 3.33 5.75 -1.88
CA HIS A 296 3.22 6.86 -2.82
C HIS A 296 1.78 7.00 -3.34
N GLY A 297 0.89 6.05 -3.07
CA GLY A 297 -0.52 6.14 -3.41
C GLY A 297 -1.29 7.07 -2.46
N THR A 298 -2.61 6.90 -2.45
CA THR A 298 -3.54 7.63 -1.56
C THR A 298 -4.14 6.75 -0.47
N ASP A 299 -3.81 5.46 -0.47
CA ASP A 299 -4.34 4.44 0.42
C ASP A 299 -3.46 4.22 1.65
N TRP A 300 -2.83 5.29 2.17
CA TRP A 300 -1.90 5.21 3.31
C TRP A 300 -2.44 4.38 4.46
N GLY A 301 -1.66 3.39 4.87
CA GLY A 301 -2.02 2.49 5.95
C GLY A 301 -3.11 1.47 5.61
N SER A 302 -3.78 1.51 4.46
CA SER A 302 -4.86 0.58 4.12
C SER A 302 -4.40 -0.79 3.58
N PRO A 303 -3.44 -0.91 2.65
CA PRO A 303 -3.03 -2.20 2.12
C PRO A 303 -2.46 -3.19 3.15
N LEU A 304 -2.84 -4.45 3.01
CA LEU A 304 -2.18 -5.59 3.64
C LEU A 304 -0.89 -5.97 2.88
N GLY A 305 0.03 -6.61 3.61
CA GLY A 305 1.29 -7.12 3.05
C GLY A 305 2.38 -6.07 2.82
N LYS A 306 2.04 -4.78 2.93
CA LYS A 306 3.04 -3.70 2.97
C LYS A 306 3.79 -3.68 4.30
N GLY A 307 5.08 -3.35 4.26
CA GLY A 307 5.92 -3.24 5.45
C GLY A 307 5.38 -2.22 6.47
N ARG A 308 5.56 -2.50 7.76
CA ARG A 308 5.19 -1.66 8.91
C ARG A 308 6.09 -1.93 10.11
N GLY A 309 6.08 -1.03 11.07
CA GLY A 309 6.74 -1.16 12.35
C GLY A 309 5.80 -1.57 13.48
N GLY A 310 6.32 -2.33 14.43
CA GLY A 310 5.77 -2.38 15.79
C GLY A 310 6.81 -1.84 16.77
N LEU A 311 6.48 -0.81 17.54
CA LEU A 311 7.38 -0.15 18.48
C LEU A 311 6.90 -0.38 19.92
N TRP A 312 7.83 -0.69 20.82
CA TRP A 312 7.54 -0.86 22.23
C TRP A 312 7.91 0.39 23.03
N ILE A 313 6.90 1.23 23.27
CA ILE A 313 7.05 2.49 23.98
C ILE A 313 6.88 2.32 25.49
N ASN A 314 7.66 3.05 26.27
CA ASN A 314 7.53 3.09 27.72
C ASN A 314 6.49 4.13 28.17
N GLY A 315 5.89 3.91 29.34
CA GLY A 315 4.96 4.86 29.97
C GLY A 315 3.50 4.79 29.50
N GLY A 316 3.21 3.97 28.47
CA GLY A 316 1.84 3.66 28.03
C GLY A 316 1.06 4.83 27.41
N VAL A 317 1.75 5.93 27.08
CA VAL A 317 1.18 7.10 26.40
C VAL A 317 1.96 7.33 25.11
N VAL A 318 1.25 7.39 23.99
CA VAL A 318 1.85 7.68 22.68
C VAL A 318 2.20 9.17 22.63
N ASN A 319 3.50 9.47 22.63
CA ASN A 319 4.04 10.81 22.49
C ASN A 319 5.42 10.77 21.87
N ARG A 320 5.91 11.94 21.42
CA ARG A 320 7.21 12.09 20.75
C ARG A 320 8.36 11.46 21.54
N ALA A 321 8.46 11.75 22.84
CA ALA A 321 9.57 11.28 23.66
C ALA A 321 9.58 9.75 23.80
N ALA A 322 8.40 9.14 23.99
CA ALA A 322 8.26 7.70 24.14
C ALA A 322 8.59 6.96 22.84
N VAL A 323 8.14 7.50 21.69
CA VAL A 323 8.46 6.94 20.36
C VAL A 323 9.94 7.08 20.03
N GLN A 324 10.53 8.27 20.25
CA GLN A 324 11.96 8.48 20.06
C GLN A 324 12.79 7.53 20.93
N GLU A 325 12.42 7.35 22.19
CA GLU A 325 13.11 6.46 23.11
C GLU A 325 13.03 4.98 22.68
N ALA A 326 11.89 4.54 22.12
CA ALA A 326 11.75 3.21 21.55
C ALA A 326 12.64 3.00 20.31
N LEU A 327 12.71 4.00 19.42
CA LEU A 327 13.59 3.99 18.24
C LEU A 327 15.07 3.98 18.63
N LEU A 328 15.48 4.89 19.51
CA LEU A 328 16.86 4.95 20.04
C LEU A 328 17.29 3.65 20.73
N SER A 329 16.34 2.93 21.33
CA SER A 329 16.62 1.65 21.99
C SER A 329 16.46 0.44 21.08
N ARG A 330 16.15 0.63 19.79
CA ARG A 330 15.87 -0.46 18.81
C ARG A 330 14.80 -1.44 19.27
N ARG A 331 13.88 -1.00 20.14
CA ARG A 331 12.80 -1.85 20.68
C ARG A 331 11.61 -1.88 19.73
N PHE A 332 11.89 -2.29 18.51
CA PHE A 332 10.91 -2.38 17.44
C PHE A 332 11.21 -3.55 16.52
N TYR A 333 10.25 -3.88 15.66
CA TYR A 333 10.33 -4.96 14.69
C TYR A 333 9.65 -4.55 13.40
N ALA A 334 10.06 -5.20 12.30
CA ALA A 334 9.40 -5.09 11.02
C ALA A 334 8.26 -6.11 10.92
N ALA A 335 7.13 -5.75 10.34
CA ALA A 335 6.00 -6.64 10.09
C ALA A 335 5.30 -6.29 8.77
N ARG A 336 4.68 -7.27 8.11
CA ARG A 336 3.75 -7.06 6.98
C ARG A 336 2.28 -7.27 7.35
N VAL A 337 2.08 -7.89 8.50
CA VAL A 337 0.78 -8.24 9.05
C VAL A 337 0.36 -7.10 9.97
N LYS A 338 -0.60 -6.27 9.54
CA LYS A 338 -1.24 -5.25 10.41
C LYS A 338 -1.65 -5.87 11.72
N GLY A 339 -1.59 -5.24 12.89
CA GLY A 339 -2.11 -5.83 14.14
C GLY A 339 -1.26 -6.95 14.75
N LEU A 340 -0.14 -7.34 14.13
CA LEU A 340 0.73 -8.38 14.68
C LEU A 340 1.46 -7.83 15.91
N ARG A 341 1.27 -8.44 17.08
CA ARG A 341 2.14 -8.25 18.24
C ARG A 341 3.31 -9.23 18.15
N MET A 342 4.52 -8.69 18.20
CA MET A 342 5.74 -9.48 18.34
C MET A 342 6.68 -8.88 19.39
N ASP A 343 7.19 -9.73 20.26
CA ASP A 343 8.29 -9.41 21.17
C ASP A 343 9.19 -10.62 21.34
N THR A 344 10.48 -10.39 21.52
CA THR A 344 11.46 -11.48 21.58
C THR A 344 12.44 -11.28 22.72
N SER A 345 12.85 -12.41 23.29
CA SER A 345 13.91 -12.44 24.29
C SER A 345 14.94 -13.52 23.99
N LEU A 346 16.22 -13.16 24.05
CA LEU A 346 17.36 -14.07 24.01
C LEU A 346 18.04 -14.06 25.38
N ASN A 347 18.00 -15.17 26.10
CA ASN A 347 18.51 -15.26 27.48
C ASN A 347 18.00 -14.14 28.42
N GLY A 348 16.76 -13.68 28.23
CA GLY A 348 16.15 -12.62 29.05
C GLY A 348 16.41 -11.19 28.55
N VAL A 349 17.24 -11.01 27.53
CA VAL A 349 17.54 -9.73 26.87
C VAL A 349 16.58 -9.50 25.71
N ARG A 350 16.06 -8.29 25.54
CA ARG A 350 15.06 -7.99 24.50
C ARG A 350 15.70 -7.73 23.14
N MET A 351 14.97 -7.88 22.03
CA MET A 351 15.42 -7.36 20.73
C MET A 351 15.89 -5.91 20.81
N GLY A 352 16.96 -5.59 20.06
CA GLY A 352 17.61 -4.28 20.05
C GLY A 352 18.69 -4.10 21.12
N GLU A 353 18.73 -4.96 22.14
CA GLU A 353 19.71 -4.89 23.23
C GLU A 353 20.94 -5.77 22.97
N THR A 354 21.95 -5.64 23.85
CA THR A 354 23.18 -6.45 23.84
C THR A 354 23.10 -7.56 24.88
N LEU A 355 23.26 -8.80 24.42
CA LEU A 355 23.41 -9.99 25.24
C LEU A 355 24.89 -10.22 25.59
N GLY A 356 25.19 -10.21 26.90
CA GLY A 356 26.46 -10.74 27.39
C GLY A 356 26.52 -12.25 27.20
N HIS A 357 27.50 -12.72 26.43
CA HIS A 357 27.66 -14.14 26.10
C HIS A 357 29.16 -14.45 25.97
N PRO A 358 29.89 -14.66 27.08
CA PRO A 358 31.34 -14.77 27.09
C PRO A 358 31.87 -16.11 26.56
N ASP A 359 31.05 -17.16 26.66
CA ASP A 359 31.45 -18.53 26.34
C ASP A 359 30.58 -19.11 25.23
N VAL A 360 31.13 -20.07 24.49
CA VAL A 360 30.35 -20.88 23.54
C VAL A 360 29.29 -21.66 24.33
N GLY A 361 28.02 -21.45 23.99
CA GLY A 361 26.94 -22.02 24.78
C GLY A 361 25.56 -21.80 24.18
N PRO A 362 24.52 -22.30 24.86
CA PRO A 362 23.15 -22.20 24.38
C PRO A 362 22.60 -20.78 24.50
N VAL A 363 21.68 -20.44 23.61
CA VAL A 363 20.83 -19.25 23.70
C VAL A 363 19.37 -19.69 23.75
N ARG A 364 18.70 -19.40 24.86
CA ARG A 364 17.25 -19.60 25.04
C ARG A 364 16.51 -18.49 24.32
N VAL A 365 15.66 -18.87 23.38
CA VAL A 365 14.80 -17.97 22.60
C VAL A 365 13.40 -18.02 23.18
N GLN A 366 12.81 -16.87 23.46
CA GLN A 366 11.38 -16.73 23.75
C GLN A 366 10.75 -15.75 22.78
N LEU A 367 9.60 -16.10 22.24
CA LEU A 367 8.84 -15.32 21.26
C LEU A 367 7.40 -15.17 21.74
N ASP A 368 7.00 -13.94 22.05
CA ASP A 368 5.61 -13.55 22.23
C ASP A 368 5.06 -13.09 20.89
N LEU A 369 4.15 -13.88 20.31
CA LEU A 369 3.56 -13.66 19.00
C LEU A 369 2.04 -13.80 19.12
N ASP A 370 1.31 -12.80 18.66
CA ASP A 370 -0.16 -12.81 18.69
C ASP A 370 -0.70 -11.90 17.59
N ARG A 371 -1.85 -12.28 17.05
CA ARG A 371 -2.57 -11.53 16.01
C ARG A 371 -4.09 -11.63 16.19
N GLY A 372 -4.49 -12.03 17.39
CA GLY A 372 -5.88 -12.18 17.78
C GLY A 372 -6.47 -13.57 17.53
N PRO A 373 -7.73 -13.79 17.94
CA PRO A 373 -8.34 -15.12 18.00
C PRO A 373 -8.31 -15.93 16.71
N ALA A 374 -8.44 -15.26 15.56
CA ALA A 374 -8.43 -15.91 14.25
C ALA A 374 -7.05 -16.53 13.90
N SER A 375 -5.97 -16.00 14.47
CA SER A 375 -4.60 -16.45 14.19
C SER A 375 -4.15 -17.63 15.05
N TRP A 376 -4.76 -17.86 16.21
CA TRP A 376 -4.28 -18.82 17.19
C TRP A 376 -4.29 -20.25 16.67
N GLY A 377 -3.23 -21.00 16.97
CA GLY A 377 -3.07 -22.38 16.51
C GLY A 377 -2.52 -22.52 15.09
N ARG A 378 -2.40 -21.44 14.32
CA ARG A 378 -1.79 -21.48 12.98
C ARG A 378 -0.29 -21.60 13.11
N GLU A 379 0.29 -22.50 12.32
CA GLU A 379 1.73 -22.76 12.33
C GLU A 379 2.49 -21.61 11.67
N VAL A 380 3.57 -21.20 12.33
CA VAL A 380 4.57 -20.27 11.79
C VAL A 380 5.94 -20.93 11.81
N ARG A 381 6.78 -20.60 10.84
CA ARG A 381 8.19 -20.96 10.82
C ARG A 381 9.02 -19.81 11.36
N ILE A 382 9.84 -20.10 12.36
CA ILE A 382 10.71 -19.17 13.05
C ILE A 382 12.15 -19.54 12.72
N GLN A 383 12.85 -18.64 12.06
CA GLN A 383 14.24 -18.82 11.63
C GLN A 383 15.15 -17.93 12.47
N VAL A 384 16.20 -18.51 13.07
CA VAL A 384 17.22 -17.75 13.78
C VAL A 384 18.38 -17.47 12.85
N LEU A 385 18.43 -16.23 12.38
CA LEU A 385 19.48 -15.68 11.52
C LEU A 385 20.64 -15.18 12.36
N ALA A 386 21.86 -15.38 11.88
CA ALA A 386 23.07 -14.98 12.58
C ALA A 386 24.13 -14.41 11.64
N THR A 387 25.13 -13.77 12.24
CA THR A 387 26.38 -13.40 11.57
C THR A 387 26.95 -14.61 10.83
N PRO A 388 27.24 -14.50 9.52
CA PRO A 388 27.86 -15.60 8.79
C PRO A 388 29.22 -15.96 9.35
N ALA A 389 29.47 -17.26 9.57
CA ALA A 389 30.76 -17.76 9.98
C ALA A 389 31.82 -17.65 8.87
N ASP A 390 31.39 -17.80 7.62
CA ASP A 390 32.20 -17.53 6.43
C ASP A 390 32.08 -16.04 6.05
N PRO A 391 33.18 -15.26 6.06
CA PRO A 391 33.13 -13.85 5.65
C PRO A 391 32.71 -13.65 4.20
N ASP A 392 32.90 -14.64 3.32
CA ASP A 392 32.53 -14.56 1.90
C ASP A 392 31.06 -14.92 1.66
N GLN A 393 30.35 -15.39 2.69
CA GLN A 393 28.94 -15.74 2.57
C GLN A 393 28.08 -14.49 2.41
N LEU A 394 27.17 -14.57 1.43
CA LEU A 394 26.33 -13.45 0.98
C LEU A 394 25.02 -13.33 1.78
N VAL A 395 24.54 -14.38 2.44
CA VAL A 395 23.29 -14.37 3.23
C VAL A 395 23.54 -14.79 4.68
N PRO A 396 22.70 -14.38 5.65
CA PRO A 396 22.89 -14.76 7.05
C PRO A 396 22.99 -16.26 7.27
N ASP A 397 23.71 -16.68 8.31
CA ASP A 397 23.68 -18.07 8.74
C ASP A 397 22.32 -18.40 9.36
N LEU A 398 21.76 -19.55 9.00
CA LEU A 398 20.54 -20.08 9.60
C LEU A 398 20.91 -21.07 10.72
N LEU A 399 20.91 -20.60 11.97
CA LEU A 399 21.34 -21.42 13.12
C LEU A 399 20.27 -22.39 13.60
N HIS A 400 18.99 -22.02 13.48
CA HIS A 400 17.87 -22.82 13.95
C HIS A 400 16.61 -22.53 13.16
N VAL A 401 15.76 -23.54 13.00
CA VAL A 401 14.39 -23.41 12.48
C VAL A 401 13.44 -24.09 13.45
N GLU A 402 12.53 -23.31 14.00
CA GLU A 402 11.43 -23.80 14.83
C GLU A 402 10.12 -23.67 14.06
N VAL A 403 9.24 -24.67 14.16
CA VAL A 403 7.86 -24.58 13.67
C VAL A 403 6.94 -24.69 14.87
N ALA A 404 6.15 -23.67 15.12
CA ALA A 404 5.29 -23.60 16.29
C ALA A 404 3.95 -22.93 15.95
N PRO A 405 2.85 -23.32 16.61
CA PRO A 405 1.58 -22.61 16.49
C PRO A 405 1.62 -21.27 17.22
N ILE A 406 0.91 -20.27 16.69
CA ILE A 406 0.67 -19.01 17.42
C ILE A 406 -0.10 -19.34 18.73
N PRO A 407 0.46 -19.02 19.91
CA PRO A 407 -0.13 -19.39 21.18
C PRO A 407 -1.36 -18.53 21.50
N ARG A 408 -2.31 -19.11 22.22
CA ARG A 408 -3.40 -18.35 22.86
C ARG A 408 -2.88 -17.56 24.07
N PRO A 409 -3.61 -16.54 24.55
CA PRO A 409 -3.24 -15.79 25.75
C PRO A 409 -3.07 -16.63 27.03
N ASP A 410 -3.77 -17.77 27.13
CA ASP A 410 -3.68 -18.70 28.26
C ASP A 410 -2.58 -19.77 28.12
N GLN A 411 -1.89 -19.81 26.97
CA GLN A 411 -0.80 -20.75 26.69
C GLN A 411 0.57 -20.08 26.89
N PRO A 412 1.65 -20.83 27.19
CA PRO A 412 3.01 -20.30 27.25
C PRO A 412 3.46 -19.62 25.95
N VAL A 413 4.47 -18.75 26.04
CA VAL A 413 5.08 -18.15 24.84
C VAL A 413 5.81 -19.24 24.07
N ILE A 414 6.10 -19.00 22.80
CA ILE A 414 6.94 -19.92 22.04
C ILE A 414 8.35 -19.87 22.63
N GLU A 415 8.93 -21.03 22.92
CA GLU A 415 10.23 -21.13 23.57
C GLU A 415 11.02 -22.33 23.04
N PHE A 416 12.28 -22.10 22.69
CA PHE A 416 13.22 -23.11 22.23
C PHE A 416 14.66 -22.68 22.52
N VAL A 417 15.63 -23.56 22.27
CA VAL A 417 17.05 -23.31 22.54
C VAL A 417 17.85 -23.48 21.26
N VAL A 418 18.72 -22.51 20.98
CA VAL A 418 19.80 -22.65 19.99
C VAL A 418 21.02 -23.19 20.72
N ASP A 419 21.32 -24.47 20.55
CA ASP A 419 22.21 -25.23 21.43
C ASP A 419 23.65 -24.70 21.52
N ARG A 420 24.15 -24.10 20.43
CA ARG A 420 25.56 -23.73 20.32
C ARG A 420 25.74 -22.42 19.54
N VAL A 421 25.86 -21.33 20.27
CA VAL A 421 26.22 -20.02 19.75
C VAL A 421 27.63 -19.68 20.21
N ASP A 422 28.54 -19.49 19.25
CA ASP A 422 29.92 -19.10 19.50
C ASP A 422 30.06 -17.57 19.35
N PRO A 423 30.21 -16.80 20.45
CA PRO A 423 30.27 -15.34 20.42
C PRO A 423 31.55 -14.81 19.76
N SER A 424 32.57 -15.65 19.54
CA SER A 424 33.75 -15.27 18.78
C SER A 424 33.44 -15.09 17.29
N VAL A 425 32.40 -15.78 16.78
CA VAL A 425 31.93 -15.74 15.40
C VAL A 425 30.61 -14.98 15.30
N VAL A 426 29.59 -15.41 16.04
CA VAL A 426 28.25 -14.83 16.03
C VAL A 426 28.24 -13.52 16.81
N LYS A 427 27.99 -12.41 16.12
CA LYS A 427 27.94 -11.05 16.68
C LYS A 427 26.54 -10.53 16.87
N TRP A 428 25.57 -11.14 16.21
CA TRP A 428 24.17 -10.75 16.28
C TRP A 428 23.26 -11.94 15.96
N LEU A 429 22.03 -11.88 16.47
CA LEU A 429 20.94 -12.81 16.20
C LEU A 429 19.67 -12.05 15.82
N VAL A 430 18.95 -12.52 14.81
CA VAL A 430 17.68 -11.97 14.33
C VAL A 430 16.67 -13.11 14.16
N LEU A 431 15.42 -12.90 14.57
CA LEU A 431 14.33 -13.82 14.28
C LEU A 431 13.59 -13.38 13.02
N ARG A 432 13.50 -14.27 12.02
CA ARG A 432 12.62 -14.14 10.86
C ARG A 432 11.40 -15.04 11.07
N ILE A 433 10.20 -14.45 11.08
CA ILE A 433 8.94 -15.16 11.20
C ILE A 433 8.32 -15.26 9.81
N SER A 434 7.96 -16.46 9.39
CA SER A 434 7.37 -16.72 8.08
C SER A 434 6.17 -17.65 8.18
N GLY A 435 5.25 -17.52 7.24
CA GLY A 435 4.07 -18.37 7.12
C GLY A 435 3.42 -18.23 5.74
N PRO A 436 2.23 -18.82 5.55
CA PRO A 436 1.53 -18.75 4.28
C PRO A 436 1.30 -17.31 3.80
N ASN A 437 1.18 -17.14 2.48
CA ASN A 437 0.83 -15.88 1.83
C ASN A 437 -0.66 -15.48 2.00
N ASP A 438 -1.38 -16.22 2.83
CA ASP A 438 -2.73 -15.91 3.26
C ASP A 438 -2.83 -15.97 4.78
N LEU A 439 -3.39 -14.92 5.38
CA LEU A 439 -3.71 -14.91 6.80
C LEU A 439 -5.22 -14.84 6.99
N ASN A 440 -5.85 -15.99 7.16
CA ASN A 440 -7.28 -16.18 7.48
C ASN A 440 -8.17 -15.92 6.26
N GLY A 441 -7.71 -16.32 5.07
CA GLY A 441 -8.41 -16.07 3.80
C GLY A 441 -8.10 -14.71 3.17
N GLU A 442 -7.38 -13.83 3.87
CA GLU A 442 -6.85 -12.58 3.32
C GLU A 442 -5.47 -12.83 2.71
N SER A 443 -5.34 -12.62 1.40
CA SER A 443 -4.02 -12.66 0.76
C SER A 443 -3.20 -11.44 1.18
N LEU A 444 -1.93 -11.66 1.53
CA LEU A 444 -1.01 -10.55 1.77
C LEU A 444 -0.58 -9.87 0.45
N GLY A 445 -0.91 -10.44 -0.71
CA GLY A 445 -0.54 -9.91 -2.03
C GLY A 445 0.95 -9.90 -2.28
N ILE A 446 1.73 -10.69 -1.53
CA ILE A 446 3.18 -10.80 -1.66
C ILE A 446 3.47 -11.90 -2.68
N ASN A 447 4.07 -11.57 -3.80
CA ASN A 447 4.36 -12.54 -4.86
C ASN A 447 5.73 -13.23 -4.68
N GLU A 448 6.27 -13.31 -3.46
CA GLU A 448 7.64 -13.79 -3.28
C GLU A 448 7.81 -15.26 -3.66
N THR A 449 8.39 -15.44 -4.84
CA THR A 449 9.19 -16.59 -5.28
C THR A 449 10.69 -16.38 -5.06
N ASP A 450 11.09 -15.29 -4.39
CA ASP A 450 12.45 -14.74 -4.51
C ASP A 450 13.38 -15.08 -3.34
N GLY A 451 12.91 -15.88 -2.37
CA GLY A 451 13.79 -16.64 -1.49
C GLY A 451 14.36 -17.85 -2.24
N GLU A 452 15.26 -17.60 -3.20
CA GLU A 452 15.95 -18.54 -4.10
C GLU A 452 15.63 -20.02 -3.85
N ALA A 453 14.91 -20.64 -4.80
CA ALA A 453 14.80 -22.07 -4.89
C ALA A 453 16.19 -22.73 -4.77
N GLY A 454 16.43 -23.46 -3.68
CA GLY A 454 17.71 -24.12 -3.40
C GLY A 454 18.51 -23.55 -2.22
N THR A 455 18.04 -22.50 -1.53
CA THR A 455 18.63 -22.02 -0.28
C THR A 455 18.02 -22.67 0.97
N ALA A 456 18.67 -22.49 2.13
CA ALA A 456 18.13 -22.91 3.43
C ALA A 456 16.85 -22.12 3.85
N PHE A 457 16.49 -21.09 3.10
CA PHE A 457 15.32 -20.23 3.33
C PHE A 457 14.09 -20.63 2.50
N ALA A 458 14.23 -21.61 1.60
CA ALA A 458 13.15 -22.08 0.73
C ALA A 458 12.00 -22.74 1.52
N GLY A 459 10.76 -22.48 1.13
CA GLY A 459 9.59 -23.11 1.76
C GLY A 459 8.20 -22.68 1.29
N GLY A 460 8.08 -21.78 0.30
CA GLY A 460 6.78 -21.28 -0.18
C GLY A 460 6.03 -20.35 0.79
N ASP A 461 6.63 -20.10 1.98
CA ASP A 461 6.14 -19.19 3.00
C ASP A 461 6.78 -17.79 2.81
N VAL A 462 5.99 -16.75 3.02
CA VAL A 462 6.43 -15.34 2.97
C VAL A 462 6.86 -14.87 4.35
N SER A 463 7.79 -13.91 4.41
CA SER A 463 8.18 -13.29 5.68
C SER A 463 7.04 -12.43 6.23
N TRP A 464 6.59 -12.73 7.45
CA TRP A 464 5.59 -11.93 8.15
C TRP A 464 6.22 -10.84 9.00
N ALA A 465 7.38 -11.12 9.61
CA ALA A 465 8.04 -10.19 10.52
C ALA A 465 9.53 -10.51 10.74
N TYR A 466 10.27 -9.49 11.17
CA TYR A 466 11.67 -9.58 11.59
C TYR A 466 11.88 -8.87 12.92
N SER A 467 12.53 -9.53 13.89
CA SER A 467 12.96 -8.84 15.12
C SER A 467 14.10 -7.87 14.82
N SER A 468 14.24 -6.81 15.62
CA SER A 468 15.52 -6.10 15.68
C SER A 468 16.65 -7.04 16.15
N PRO A 469 17.92 -6.79 15.77
CA PRO A 469 19.02 -7.65 16.17
C PRO A 469 19.25 -7.61 17.68
N VAL A 470 19.58 -8.76 18.26
CA VAL A 470 20.25 -8.82 19.57
C VAL A 470 21.73 -8.98 19.31
N HIS A 471 22.53 -8.04 19.81
CA HIS A 471 23.98 -8.07 19.64
C HIS A 471 24.63 -8.93 20.71
N LEU A 472 25.68 -9.67 20.37
CA LEU A 472 26.42 -10.51 21.32
C LEU A 472 27.73 -9.83 21.70
N ASP A 473 27.96 -9.69 23.00
CA ASP A 473 29.20 -9.17 23.54
C ASP A 473 29.89 -10.23 24.43
N PRO A 474 31.02 -10.81 24.00
CA PRO A 474 31.76 -11.79 24.79
C PRO A 474 32.48 -11.19 26.01
N THR A 475 32.49 -9.87 26.15
CA THR A 475 33.15 -9.18 27.26
C THR A 475 32.21 -8.88 28.42
N LEU A 476 30.90 -8.97 28.20
CA LEU A 476 29.89 -8.76 29.22
C LEU A 476 29.52 -10.07 29.91
N GLU A 477 29.22 -9.99 31.21
CA GLU A 477 28.68 -11.14 31.94
C GLU A 477 27.30 -11.52 31.38
N PRO A 478 26.96 -12.82 31.37
CA PRO A 478 25.61 -13.25 31.07
C PRO A 478 24.60 -12.54 31.97
N PRO A 479 23.39 -12.24 31.46
CA PRO A 479 22.29 -11.81 32.32
C PRO A 479 22.16 -12.78 33.50
N ALA A 480 21.94 -12.26 34.70
CA ALA A 480 21.68 -13.11 35.85
C ALA A 480 20.51 -14.06 35.53
N GLU A 481 20.75 -15.38 35.55
CA GLU A 481 19.71 -16.38 35.30
C GLU A 481 18.49 -16.14 36.21
N ASP A 482 17.30 -16.48 35.68
CA ASP A 482 15.95 -16.33 36.25
C ASP A 482 15.26 -14.95 36.14
N ARG A 483 14.86 -14.57 34.92
CA ARG A 483 13.43 -14.28 34.73
C ARG A 483 12.73 -15.60 34.39
N ALA A 484 12.43 -16.39 35.42
CA ALA A 484 11.49 -17.49 35.28
C ALA A 484 10.21 -16.98 34.60
N PRO A 485 9.53 -17.76 33.75
CA PRO A 485 8.21 -17.37 33.27
C PRO A 485 7.36 -17.05 34.50
N LEU A 486 6.65 -15.92 34.50
CA LEU A 486 5.62 -15.66 35.49
C LEU A 486 4.63 -16.83 35.42
N THR A 487 4.81 -17.83 36.29
CA THR A 487 3.80 -18.83 36.53
C THR A 487 2.64 -18.09 37.14
N ARG A 488 1.52 -18.08 36.42
CA ARG A 488 0.23 -17.51 36.82
C ARG A 488 0.03 -17.70 38.33
N GLN A 489 -0.09 -16.62 39.10
CA GLN A 489 -0.88 -16.72 40.32
C GLN A 489 -2.30 -17.09 39.88
N PRO A 490 -2.90 -18.18 40.40
CA PRO A 490 -4.29 -18.44 40.12
C PRO A 490 -5.12 -17.28 40.70
N ASP A 491 -6.03 -16.75 39.90
CA ASP A 491 -7.06 -15.81 40.36
C ASP A 491 -7.72 -16.35 41.64
N PRO A 492 -8.11 -15.49 42.59
CA PRO A 492 -8.88 -15.92 43.74
C PRO A 492 -10.21 -16.52 43.26
N ASP A 493 -10.38 -17.81 43.53
CA ASP A 493 -11.56 -18.64 43.29
C ASP A 493 -12.87 -17.89 43.64
N PRO A 494 -13.82 -17.73 42.68
CA PRO A 494 -15.04 -16.96 42.92
C PRO A 494 -16.10 -17.70 43.75
N ASN A 495 -15.78 -18.82 44.41
CA ASN A 495 -16.81 -19.58 45.12
C ASN A 495 -16.34 -20.38 46.35
N PRO A 496 -16.37 -19.82 47.58
CA PRO A 496 -16.28 -20.64 48.77
C PRO A 496 -17.67 -21.21 49.11
N THR A 497 -17.87 -22.50 48.83
CA THR A 497 -18.99 -23.24 49.45
C THR A 497 -18.58 -23.72 50.84
N GLY A 498 -19.30 -23.28 51.86
CA GLY A 498 -19.22 -23.76 53.25
C GLY A 498 -20.49 -23.40 54.04
N PRO A 499 -21.05 -24.28 54.90
CA PRO A 499 -22.46 -24.24 55.34
C PRO A 499 -22.63 -23.71 56.80
N PRO A 500 -23.79 -23.86 57.47
CA PRO A 500 -24.77 -22.78 57.71
C PRO A 500 -24.95 -22.39 59.19
N THR A 501 -25.18 -21.11 59.53
CA THR A 501 -25.80 -20.73 60.83
C THR A 501 -26.58 -19.41 60.81
N THR A 502 -27.91 -19.55 60.93
CA THR A 502 -28.88 -18.83 61.80
C THR A 502 -28.93 -17.31 61.94
N GLY A 503 -30.13 -16.78 61.61
CA GLY A 503 -30.83 -15.67 62.30
C GLY A 503 -30.58 -14.28 61.71
N GLY A 504 -31.55 -13.46 61.32
CA GLY A 504 -32.99 -13.51 61.39
C GLY A 504 -33.54 -12.09 61.16
N GLY A 505 -34.62 -11.98 60.38
CA GLY A 505 -35.62 -10.90 60.48
C GLY A 505 -35.40 -9.61 59.66
N GLY A 506 -36.40 -9.30 58.83
CA GLY A 506 -36.69 -7.92 58.42
C GLY A 506 -37.16 -7.80 56.98
N GLY A 507 -38.48 -7.84 56.77
CA GLY A 507 -39.08 -7.80 55.43
C GLY A 507 -38.96 -6.45 54.72
N GLY A 508 -39.11 -6.50 53.40
CA GLY A 508 -39.18 -5.34 52.52
C GLY A 508 -38.88 -5.70 51.07
N GLN A 509 -39.88 -6.18 50.35
CA GLN A 509 -39.83 -6.43 48.90
C GLN A 509 -40.01 -5.09 48.15
N PRO A 510 -39.16 -4.77 47.16
CA PRO A 510 -39.54 -3.91 46.05
C PRO A 510 -39.70 -4.74 44.76
N ASP A 511 -40.69 -4.34 43.98
CA ASP A 511 -41.10 -4.83 42.66
C ASP A 511 -39.99 -4.79 41.58
N PRO A 512 -40.15 -5.54 40.46
CA PRO A 512 -39.13 -5.71 39.44
C PRO A 512 -38.93 -4.45 38.58
N GLN A 513 -37.67 -4.11 38.33
CA GLN A 513 -37.29 -3.11 37.34
C GLN A 513 -37.61 -3.60 35.91
N PRO A 514 -38.14 -2.74 35.02
CA PRO A 514 -38.51 -3.10 33.66
C PRO A 514 -37.30 -3.16 32.72
N SER A 515 -37.43 -3.97 31.67
CA SER A 515 -36.54 -4.07 30.51
C SER A 515 -36.24 -2.69 29.89
N PRO A 516 -35.04 -2.47 29.31
CA PRO A 516 -34.74 -1.24 28.60
C PRO A 516 -35.56 -1.18 27.30
N THR A 517 -36.40 -0.15 27.20
CA THR A 517 -37.08 0.29 25.97
C THR A 517 -36.03 0.81 24.98
N PRO A 518 -36.16 0.55 23.67
CA PRO A 518 -35.28 1.13 22.66
C PRO A 518 -35.38 2.66 22.65
N THR A 519 -34.23 3.32 22.63
CA THR A 519 -34.13 4.79 22.51
C THR A 519 -34.75 5.24 21.18
N PRO A 520 -35.63 6.26 21.17
CA PRO A 520 -36.19 6.78 19.94
C PRO A 520 -35.12 7.54 19.14
N THR A 521 -35.09 7.26 17.84
CA THR A 521 -34.39 7.98 16.78
C THR A 521 -34.65 9.50 16.89
N PRO A 522 -33.64 10.37 16.69
CA PRO A 522 -33.85 11.81 16.71
C PRO A 522 -34.84 12.24 15.61
N THR A 523 -35.79 13.10 15.98
CA THR A 523 -36.75 13.71 15.05
C THR A 523 -36.07 14.84 14.27
N PRO A 524 -36.19 14.92 12.94
CA PRO A 524 -35.67 16.05 12.16
C PRO A 524 -36.44 17.33 12.50
N GLY A 525 -35.73 18.45 12.59
CA GLY A 525 -36.35 19.78 12.72
C GLY A 525 -37.16 20.14 11.46
N PRO A 526 -38.17 21.03 11.57
CA PRO A 526 -38.98 21.42 10.43
C PRO A 526 -38.24 22.46 9.57
N ASP A 527 -38.47 22.35 8.26
CA ASP A 527 -38.07 23.26 7.17
C ASP A 527 -36.74 22.97 6.46
N GLU A 528 -36.67 21.82 5.80
CA GLU A 528 -35.99 21.64 4.50
C GLU A 528 -36.97 20.85 3.58
N PRO A 529 -37.14 21.21 2.30
CA PRO A 529 -38.09 20.54 1.41
C PRO A 529 -37.58 19.12 1.11
N GLY A 530 -38.25 18.10 1.66
CA GLY A 530 -37.89 16.69 1.49
C GLY A 530 -37.88 16.27 0.02
N GLY A 531 -36.74 15.78 -0.46
CA GLY A 531 -36.63 15.20 -1.78
C GLY A 531 -37.16 13.77 -1.81
N VAL A 532 -37.05 13.14 -2.98
CA VAL A 532 -37.43 11.75 -3.21
C VAL A 532 -36.19 10.86 -3.07
N PRO A 533 -36.18 9.84 -2.19
CA PRO A 533 -35.03 8.94 -2.06
C PRO A 533 -34.70 8.20 -3.36
N ALA A 534 -33.41 8.03 -3.66
CA ALA A 534 -32.93 7.29 -4.83
C ALA A 534 -33.42 5.82 -4.81
N THR A 535 -33.80 5.30 -5.99
CA THR A 535 -34.17 3.88 -6.14
C THR A 535 -32.91 3.05 -6.35
N VAL A 536 -32.54 2.25 -5.34
CA VAL A 536 -31.35 1.38 -5.39
C VAL A 536 -31.73 -0.08 -5.65
N ARG A 537 -31.07 -0.74 -6.61
CA ARG A 537 -31.27 -2.16 -6.92
C ARG A 537 -29.95 -2.90 -7.15
N ARG A 538 -29.77 -4.07 -6.52
CA ARG A 538 -28.64 -4.97 -6.78
C ARG A 538 -28.88 -5.85 -8.01
N ARG A 539 -27.83 -6.07 -8.81
CA ARG A 539 -27.72 -7.06 -9.89
C ARG A 539 -26.40 -7.80 -9.73
N GLY A 540 -26.45 -8.96 -9.11
CA GLY A 540 -25.27 -9.78 -8.87
C GLY A 540 -25.67 -11.19 -8.51
N GLY A 541 -24.81 -12.14 -8.84
CA GLY A 541 -24.94 -13.53 -8.44
C GLY A 541 -23.79 -13.97 -7.54
N ASP A 542 -23.73 -15.28 -7.26
CA ASP A 542 -22.70 -15.87 -6.40
C ASP A 542 -21.31 -15.86 -7.06
N THR A 543 -21.26 -15.80 -8.40
CA THR A 543 -20.03 -15.74 -9.19
C THR A 543 -20.07 -14.61 -10.22
N ARG A 544 -18.90 -14.25 -10.78
CA ARG A 544 -18.78 -13.29 -11.90
C ARG A 544 -19.61 -13.68 -13.13
N VAL A 545 -19.76 -14.98 -13.37
CA VAL A 545 -20.56 -15.49 -14.51
C VAL A 545 -22.05 -15.29 -14.22
N ASP A 546 -22.48 -15.54 -12.98
CA ASP A 546 -23.86 -15.30 -12.55
C ASP A 546 -24.19 -13.81 -12.57
N THR A 547 -23.26 -12.94 -12.12
CA THR A 547 -23.42 -11.49 -12.20
C THR A 547 -23.61 -11.02 -13.64
N ALA A 548 -22.79 -11.49 -14.59
CA ALA A 548 -22.94 -11.14 -15.99
C ALA A 548 -24.32 -11.55 -16.56
N ALA A 549 -24.81 -12.74 -16.19
CA ALA A 549 -26.14 -13.20 -16.58
C ALA A 549 -27.27 -12.35 -15.94
N GLU A 550 -27.14 -11.96 -14.68
CA GLU A 550 -28.11 -11.08 -13.99
C GLU A 550 -28.14 -9.66 -14.58
N VAL A 551 -26.98 -9.12 -14.95
CA VAL A 551 -26.87 -7.82 -15.64
C VAL A 551 -27.52 -7.88 -17.03
N SER A 552 -27.35 -9.01 -17.74
CA SER A 552 -28.05 -9.25 -19.01
C SER A 552 -29.57 -9.30 -18.83
N ARG A 553 -30.09 -10.06 -17.85
CA ARG A 553 -31.54 -10.15 -17.56
C ARG A 553 -32.16 -8.82 -17.18
N PHE A 554 -31.39 -7.97 -16.51
CA PHE A 554 -31.82 -6.62 -16.15
C PHE A 554 -31.94 -5.69 -17.37
N THR A 555 -31.15 -5.92 -18.41
CA THR A 555 -30.99 -4.99 -19.52
C THR A 555 -31.78 -5.43 -20.76
N PHE A 556 -31.77 -6.73 -21.08
CA PHE A 556 -32.29 -7.30 -22.32
C PHE A 556 -33.50 -8.21 -22.06
N THR A 557 -34.55 -8.05 -22.86
CA THR A 557 -35.75 -8.90 -22.77
C THR A 557 -35.48 -10.30 -23.31
N ALA A 558 -36.26 -11.28 -22.85
CA ALA A 558 -36.19 -12.62 -23.43
C ALA A 558 -36.60 -12.59 -24.90
N ASP A 559 -36.07 -13.52 -25.69
CA ASP A 559 -36.32 -13.64 -27.13
C ASP A 559 -36.03 -12.36 -27.94
N SER A 560 -35.07 -11.55 -27.47
CA SER A 560 -34.71 -10.28 -28.10
C SER A 560 -33.82 -10.42 -29.33
N ASP A 561 -33.18 -11.59 -29.51
CA ASP A 561 -32.27 -11.89 -30.62
C ASP A 561 -31.16 -10.82 -30.79
N VAL A 562 -30.68 -10.27 -29.67
CA VAL A 562 -29.52 -9.38 -29.67
C VAL A 562 -28.25 -10.19 -29.89
N PRO A 563 -27.20 -9.64 -30.53
CA PRO A 563 -25.89 -10.28 -30.54
C PRO A 563 -25.38 -10.43 -29.10
N VAL A 564 -24.64 -11.50 -28.81
CA VAL A 564 -24.05 -11.72 -27.48
C VAL A 564 -22.54 -11.73 -27.57
N PHE A 565 -21.91 -10.84 -26.80
CA PHE A 565 -20.46 -10.78 -26.69
C PHE A 565 -20.02 -11.77 -25.60
N VAL A 566 -19.02 -12.60 -25.91
CA VAL A 566 -18.53 -13.62 -25.00
C VAL A 566 -17.03 -13.45 -24.81
N ALA A 567 -16.57 -13.44 -23.56
CA ALA A 567 -15.15 -13.38 -23.22
C ALA A 567 -14.78 -14.37 -22.12
N GLY A 568 -13.49 -14.72 -22.04
CA GLY A 568 -12.96 -15.57 -20.98
C GLY A 568 -13.02 -14.87 -19.63
N ALA A 569 -13.55 -15.55 -18.62
CA ALA A 569 -13.72 -15.04 -17.26
C ALA A 569 -12.39 -14.73 -16.55
N ASP A 570 -11.29 -15.33 -17.04
CA ASP A 570 -9.92 -15.13 -16.54
C ASP A 570 -9.01 -14.40 -17.55
N ALA A 571 -9.55 -14.00 -18.72
CA ALA A 571 -8.83 -13.31 -19.79
C ALA A 571 -9.51 -11.96 -20.11
N LEU A 572 -9.75 -11.17 -19.07
CA LEU A 572 -10.67 -10.03 -19.06
C LEU A 572 -10.20 -8.81 -19.87
N ALA A 573 -8.90 -8.70 -20.14
CA ALA A 573 -8.35 -7.58 -20.91
C ALA A 573 -8.91 -7.52 -22.34
N ASP A 574 -9.19 -8.69 -22.93
CA ASP A 574 -9.79 -8.80 -24.27
C ASP A 574 -11.24 -8.28 -24.29
N ALA A 575 -11.88 -8.15 -23.12
CA ALA A 575 -13.25 -7.67 -22.97
C ALA A 575 -13.36 -6.16 -22.71
N LEU A 576 -12.26 -5.43 -22.44
CA LEU A 576 -12.31 -3.97 -22.21
C LEU A 576 -12.83 -3.21 -23.42
N SER A 577 -12.38 -3.61 -24.62
CA SER A 577 -12.82 -3.04 -25.90
C SER A 577 -14.21 -3.55 -26.33
N ALA A 578 -14.76 -4.57 -25.66
CA ALA A 578 -16.05 -5.16 -25.99
C ALA A 578 -17.21 -4.20 -25.77
N GLY A 579 -17.17 -3.42 -24.69
CA GLY A 579 -18.24 -2.51 -24.31
C GLY A 579 -18.56 -1.50 -25.42
N PRO A 580 -17.57 -0.72 -25.88
CA PRO A 580 -17.76 0.19 -27.01
C PRO A 580 -18.11 -0.55 -28.30
N ALA A 581 -17.49 -1.69 -28.60
CA ALA A 581 -17.81 -2.47 -29.80
C ALA A 581 -19.25 -3.00 -29.81
N ALA A 582 -19.79 -3.35 -28.64
CA ALA A 582 -21.18 -3.76 -28.48
C ALA A 582 -22.17 -2.64 -28.85
N THR A 583 -21.75 -1.37 -28.81
CA THR A 583 -22.61 -0.28 -29.30
C THR A 583 -22.71 -0.25 -30.81
N ALA A 584 -21.63 -0.56 -31.52
CA ALA A 584 -21.54 -0.41 -32.97
C ALA A 584 -21.88 -1.69 -33.74
N LEU A 585 -21.53 -2.86 -33.19
CA LEU A 585 -21.84 -4.17 -33.76
C LEU A 585 -23.29 -4.64 -33.48
N GLY A 586 -24.02 -3.89 -32.66
CA GLY A 586 -25.40 -4.12 -32.24
C GLY A 586 -25.50 -4.30 -30.71
N PRO A 587 -26.38 -3.56 -30.00
CA PRO A 587 -26.42 -3.54 -28.54
C PRO A 587 -26.75 -4.93 -27.99
N GLY A 588 -25.82 -5.48 -27.19
CA GLY A 588 -25.89 -6.84 -26.66
C GLY A 588 -25.15 -7.01 -25.33
N PRO A 589 -25.45 -8.05 -24.54
CA PRO A 589 -24.76 -8.28 -23.27
C PRO A 589 -23.35 -8.83 -23.47
N LEU A 590 -22.50 -8.60 -22.47
CA LEU A 590 -21.22 -9.30 -22.30
C LEU A 590 -21.42 -10.45 -21.30
N LEU A 591 -21.29 -11.68 -21.78
CA LEU A 591 -21.31 -12.90 -20.95
C LEU A 591 -19.90 -13.49 -20.83
N LEU A 592 -19.69 -14.24 -19.76
CA LEU A 592 -18.39 -14.82 -19.42
C LEU A 592 -18.41 -16.35 -19.59
N VAL A 593 -17.29 -16.91 -20.04
CA VAL A 593 -17.05 -18.36 -20.14
C VAL A 593 -15.74 -18.72 -19.44
N THR A 594 -15.58 -19.97 -19.01
CA THR A 594 -14.32 -20.48 -18.43
C THR A 594 -13.62 -21.37 -19.45
N ASP A 595 -13.00 -22.45 -18.99
CA ASP A 595 -12.63 -23.62 -19.79
C ASP A 595 -13.83 -24.39 -20.37
N GLU A 596 -15.05 -24.05 -19.98
CA GLU A 596 -16.31 -24.54 -20.54
C GLU A 596 -17.36 -23.40 -20.65
N VAL A 597 -18.53 -23.70 -21.23
CA VAL A 597 -19.68 -22.77 -21.23
C VAL A 597 -20.50 -23.01 -19.96
N PRO A 598 -20.45 -22.14 -18.94
CA PRO A 598 -21.12 -22.41 -17.67
C PRO A 598 -22.65 -22.36 -17.82
N ASP A 599 -23.37 -23.04 -16.93
CA ASP A 599 -24.83 -23.15 -16.98
C ASP A 599 -25.54 -21.80 -16.99
N ALA A 600 -25.04 -20.81 -16.24
CA ALA A 600 -25.61 -19.46 -16.22
C ALA A 600 -25.52 -18.77 -17.58
N THR A 601 -24.37 -18.87 -18.26
CA THR A 601 -24.15 -18.35 -19.62
C THR A 601 -25.00 -19.11 -20.63
N ALA A 602 -25.01 -20.45 -20.57
CA ALA A 602 -25.84 -21.29 -21.44
C ALA A 602 -27.35 -20.99 -21.28
N ALA A 603 -27.83 -20.81 -20.05
CA ALA A 603 -29.22 -20.45 -19.79
C ALA A 603 -29.56 -19.07 -20.34
N GLU A 604 -28.65 -18.11 -20.19
CA GLU A 604 -28.85 -16.75 -20.66
C GLU A 604 -28.83 -16.63 -22.19
N LEU A 605 -27.92 -17.34 -22.87
CA LEU A 605 -27.90 -17.46 -24.33
C LEU A 605 -29.24 -17.99 -24.86
N ARG A 606 -29.79 -19.04 -24.22
CA ARG A 606 -31.11 -19.58 -24.58
C ARG A 606 -32.25 -18.61 -24.31
N ARG A 607 -32.20 -17.87 -23.20
CA ARG A 607 -33.23 -16.89 -22.84
C ARG A 607 -33.28 -15.73 -23.82
N LEU A 608 -32.12 -15.27 -24.29
CA LEU A 608 -32.02 -14.19 -25.29
C LEU A 608 -32.44 -14.66 -26.68
N ALA A 609 -32.38 -15.97 -26.93
CA ALA A 609 -32.60 -16.59 -28.24
C ALA A 609 -31.72 -15.96 -29.33
N THR A 610 -30.45 -15.68 -28.99
CA THR A 610 -29.50 -15.04 -29.90
C THR A 610 -29.17 -15.93 -31.09
N THR A 611 -29.07 -15.32 -32.26
CA THR A 611 -28.59 -15.96 -33.49
C THR A 611 -27.12 -15.66 -33.79
N ARG A 612 -26.49 -14.75 -33.05
CA ARG A 612 -25.10 -14.33 -33.27
C ARG A 612 -24.33 -14.18 -31.95
N ILE A 613 -23.24 -14.93 -31.82
CA ILE A 613 -22.26 -14.79 -30.74
C ILE A 613 -20.99 -14.17 -31.30
N VAL A 614 -20.52 -13.09 -30.67
CA VAL A 614 -19.21 -12.48 -30.95
C VAL A 614 -18.24 -12.93 -29.87
N LEU A 615 -17.35 -13.85 -30.20
CA LEU A 615 -16.37 -14.42 -29.27
C LEU A 615 -15.09 -13.58 -29.27
N LEU A 616 -14.74 -13.00 -28.12
CA LEU A 616 -13.64 -12.06 -27.99
C LEU A 616 -12.39 -12.76 -27.46
N GLY A 617 -11.26 -12.46 -28.09
CA GLY A 617 -9.96 -13.00 -27.74
C GLY A 617 -9.54 -14.21 -28.59
N GLY A 618 -8.23 -14.42 -28.64
CA GLY A 618 -7.64 -15.55 -29.36
C GLY A 618 -7.91 -16.90 -28.68
N THR A 619 -7.44 -17.99 -29.29
CA THR A 619 -7.64 -19.36 -28.73
C THR A 619 -6.93 -19.60 -27.40
N ALA A 620 -5.97 -18.74 -27.03
CA ALA A 620 -5.34 -18.76 -25.72
C ALA A 620 -6.23 -18.16 -24.61
N ALA A 621 -7.15 -17.26 -24.96
CA ALA A 621 -8.10 -16.63 -24.03
C ALA A 621 -9.40 -17.43 -23.91
N VAL A 622 -9.92 -17.92 -25.04
CA VAL A 622 -11.07 -18.85 -25.07
C VAL A 622 -10.77 -19.95 -26.06
N SER A 623 -10.73 -21.20 -25.59
CA SER A 623 -10.31 -22.34 -26.40
C SER A 623 -11.24 -22.62 -27.58
N SER A 624 -10.75 -23.42 -28.54
CA SER A 624 -11.56 -23.84 -29.68
C SER A 624 -12.69 -24.79 -29.26
N GLU A 625 -12.51 -25.55 -28.18
CA GLU A 625 -13.54 -26.41 -27.60
C GLU A 625 -14.71 -25.61 -27.05
N VAL A 626 -14.43 -24.48 -26.38
CA VAL A 626 -15.47 -23.56 -25.89
C VAL A 626 -16.19 -22.89 -27.06
N GLU A 627 -15.47 -22.48 -28.11
CA GLU A 627 -16.06 -21.93 -29.34
C GLU A 627 -17.00 -22.93 -30.02
N GLU A 628 -16.57 -24.19 -30.17
CA GLU A 628 -17.41 -25.26 -30.72
C GLU A 628 -18.67 -25.49 -29.87
N ALA A 629 -18.53 -25.47 -28.54
CA ALA A 629 -19.67 -25.59 -27.62
C ALA A 629 -20.66 -24.43 -27.74
N LEU A 630 -20.18 -23.20 -27.93
CA LEU A 630 -21.02 -22.01 -28.17
C LEU A 630 -21.80 -22.12 -29.50
N GLY A 631 -21.26 -22.83 -30.49
CA GLY A 631 -21.93 -23.11 -31.78
C GLY A 631 -23.24 -23.91 -31.65
N ALA A 632 -23.49 -24.55 -30.50
CA ALA A 632 -24.77 -25.18 -30.23
C ALA A 632 -25.91 -24.18 -29.95
N PHE A 633 -25.58 -22.91 -29.70
CA PHE A 633 -26.54 -21.85 -29.35
C PHE A 633 -26.82 -20.90 -30.51
N ALA A 634 -25.80 -20.52 -31.27
CA ALA A 634 -25.86 -19.50 -32.30
C ALA A 634 -24.66 -19.57 -33.25
N ASP A 635 -24.68 -18.78 -34.33
CA ASP A 635 -23.49 -18.61 -35.18
C ASP A 635 -22.41 -17.85 -34.41
N VAL A 636 -21.20 -18.41 -34.33
CA VAL A 636 -20.07 -17.83 -33.57
C VAL A 636 -19.09 -17.16 -34.52
N GLU A 637 -18.80 -15.88 -34.26
CA GLU A 637 -17.78 -15.09 -34.93
C GLU A 637 -16.69 -14.71 -33.92
N ARG A 638 -15.46 -15.20 -34.12
CA ARG A 638 -14.34 -14.86 -33.26
C ARG A 638 -13.63 -13.59 -33.73
N ILE A 639 -13.42 -12.65 -32.81
CA ILE A 639 -12.56 -11.48 -33.00
C ILE A 639 -11.45 -11.53 -31.95
N GLY A 640 -10.23 -11.88 -32.37
CA GLY A 640 -9.11 -12.07 -31.44
C GLY A 640 -7.76 -12.14 -32.14
N GLY A 641 -6.79 -11.41 -31.59
CA GLY A 641 -5.41 -11.39 -32.03
C GLY A 641 -4.50 -12.26 -31.16
N PRO A 642 -3.20 -12.36 -31.50
CA PRO A 642 -2.21 -13.07 -30.69
C PRO A 642 -1.92 -12.40 -29.33
N THR A 643 -2.31 -11.14 -29.16
CA THR A 643 -2.15 -10.35 -27.94
C THR A 643 -3.42 -9.54 -27.67
N ARG A 644 -3.63 -9.11 -26.42
CA ARG A 644 -4.74 -8.22 -26.04
C ARG A 644 -4.76 -6.90 -26.81
N PHE A 645 -3.59 -6.40 -27.18
CA PHE A 645 -3.43 -5.18 -27.97
C PHE A 645 -3.91 -5.40 -29.40
N ALA A 646 -3.49 -6.50 -30.04
CA ALA A 646 -3.98 -6.90 -31.35
C ALA A 646 -5.49 -7.20 -31.34
N THR A 647 -6.00 -7.84 -30.28
CA THR A 647 -7.44 -8.04 -30.08
C THR A 647 -8.19 -6.70 -30.01
N SER A 648 -7.69 -5.71 -29.24
CA SER A 648 -8.32 -4.39 -29.16
C SER A 648 -8.37 -3.67 -30.51
N ALA A 649 -7.30 -3.77 -31.31
CA ALA A 649 -7.24 -3.20 -32.66
C ALA A 649 -8.23 -3.90 -33.61
N LEU A 650 -8.33 -5.23 -33.59
CA LEU A 650 -9.27 -5.99 -34.41
C LEU A 650 -10.74 -5.75 -34.02
N ILE A 651 -11.03 -5.61 -32.73
CA ILE A 651 -12.35 -5.22 -32.24
C ILE A 651 -12.72 -3.83 -32.76
N SER A 652 -11.77 -2.89 -32.72
CA SER A 652 -11.95 -1.55 -33.27
C SER A 652 -12.20 -1.57 -34.78
N GLU A 653 -11.40 -2.32 -35.54
CA GLU A 653 -11.53 -2.47 -36.99
C GLU A 653 -12.90 -3.04 -37.40
N ALA A 654 -13.39 -4.03 -36.65
CA ALA A 654 -14.69 -4.65 -36.91
C ALA A 654 -15.87 -3.72 -36.59
N ALA A 655 -15.73 -2.85 -35.60
CA ALA A 655 -16.82 -2.09 -35.00
C ALA A 655 -16.89 -0.62 -35.45
N PHE A 656 -15.77 0.00 -35.84
CA PHE A 656 -15.69 1.44 -36.08
C PHE A 656 -15.12 1.79 -37.46
N ASP A 657 -15.76 2.76 -38.13
CA ASP A 657 -15.32 3.33 -39.40
C ASP A 657 -14.09 4.25 -39.22
N THR A 658 -13.58 4.82 -40.32
CA THR A 658 -12.49 5.82 -40.30
C THR A 658 -13.00 7.22 -39.94
N ASP A 659 -12.09 8.16 -39.70
CA ASP A 659 -12.36 9.57 -39.37
C ASP A 659 -13.19 9.74 -38.09
N THR A 660 -12.81 9.02 -37.03
CA THR A 660 -13.53 9.02 -35.74
C THR A 660 -13.31 10.32 -34.95
N ALA A 661 -14.35 10.84 -34.30
CA ALA A 661 -14.21 12.07 -33.51
C ALA A 661 -13.33 11.91 -32.25
N GLU A 662 -13.25 10.70 -31.70
CA GLU A 662 -12.52 10.43 -30.46
C GLU A 662 -12.11 8.96 -30.41
N VAL A 663 -10.96 8.67 -29.80
CA VAL A 663 -10.49 7.32 -29.45
C VAL A 663 -10.09 7.32 -27.99
N TRP A 664 -10.52 6.31 -27.23
CA TRP A 664 -10.10 6.10 -25.86
C TRP A 664 -8.93 5.13 -25.82
N VAL A 665 -7.94 5.41 -24.99
CA VAL A 665 -6.74 4.58 -24.84
C VAL A 665 -6.54 4.23 -23.38
N ALA A 666 -6.27 2.96 -23.08
CA ALA A 666 -6.06 2.45 -21.73
C ALA A 666 -4.86 1.50 -21.67
N ASN A 667 -4.28 1.31 -20.49
CA ASN A 667 -3.27 0.28 -20.30
C ASN A 667 -3.90 -1.12 -20.33
N GLY A 668 -3.44 -2.01 -21.21
CA GLY A 668 -3.96 -3.37 -21.34
C GLY A 668 -3.45 -4.37 -20.29
N GLU A 669 -2.39 -4.05 -19.55
CA GLU A 669 -1.73 -4.88 -18.53
C GLU A 669 -2.15 -4.49 -17.10
N ARG A 670 -2.48 -3.21 -16.89
CA ARG A 670 -2.87 -2.58 -15.61
C ARG A 670 -4.15 -1.75 -15.80
N PHE A 671 -5.25 -2.43 -16.11
CA PHE A 671 -6.51 -1.80 -16.54
C PHE A 671 -7.51 -1.47 -15.42
N GLY A 672 -7.18 -1.79 -14.15
CA GLY A 672 -8.05 -1.57 -13.00
C GLY A 672 -8.51 -0.11 -12.85
N ASP A 673 -7.70 0.85 -13.27
CA ASP A 673 -8.00 2.27 -13.18
C ASP A 673 -8.87 2.79 -14.33
N THR A 674 -9.11 1.94 -15.34
CA THR A 674 -9.79 2.30 -16.59
C THR A 674 -11.17 1.65 -16.74
N LEU A 675 -11.64 0.94 -15.72
CA LEU A 675 -12.89 0.15 -15.76
C LEU A 675 -14.13 0.97 -16.12
N ALA A 676 -14.20 2.23 -15.67
CA ALA A 676 -15.28 3.14 -16.04
C ALA A 676 -15.19 3.66 -17.49
N GLY A 677 -14.00 3.57 -18.08
CA GLY A 677 -13.69 4.07 -19.41
C GLY A 677 -14.45 3.37 -20.53
N GLY A 678 -14.75 2.08 -20.38
CA GLY A 678 -15.52 1.33 -21.38
C GLY A 678 -16.93 1.90 -21.57
N ALA A 679 -17.61 2.28 -20.48
CA ALA A 679 -18.95 2.88 -20.54
C ALA A 679 -18.93 4.30 -21.12
N ALA A 680 -17.88 5.08 -20.80
CA ALA A 680 -17.68 6.42 -21.35
C ALA A 680 -17.38 6.38 -22.86
N ALA A 681 -16.46 5.52 -23.30
CA ALA A 681 -16.14 5.30 -24.70
C ALA A 681 -17.37 4.81 -25.50
N ALA A 682 -18.13 3.87 -24.92
CA ALA A 682 -19.39 3.40 -25.48
C ALA A 682 -20.42 4.54 -25.66
N ARG A 683 -20.57 5.41 -24.65
CA ARG A 683 -21.43 6.60 -24.74
C ARG A 683 -20.98 7.58 -25.82
N ALA A 684 -19.67 7.76 -25.97
CA ALA A 684 -19.08 8.61 -27.00
C ALA A 684 -19.21 8.01 -28.41
N GLY A 685 -19.55 6.73 -28.53
CA GLY A 685 -19.52 6.00 -29.80
C GLY A 685 -18.09 5.86 -30.33
N ALA A 686 -17.11 5.76 -29.44
CA ALA A 686 -15.68 5.76 -29.73
C ALA A 686 -15.03 4.41 -29.39
N PRO A 687 -14.02 3.95 -30.16
CA PRO A 687 -13.28 2.74 -29.80
C PRO A 687 -12.44 2.94 -28.55
N LEU A 688 -12.16 1.83 -27.84
CA LEU A 688 -11.20 1.76 -26.75
C LEU A 688 -10.05 0.83 -27.16
N LEU A 689 -8.85 1.39 -27.30
CA LEU A 689 -7.63 0.68 -27.67
C LEU A 689 -6.71 0.49 -26.47
N LEU A 690 -5.91 -0.58 -26.49
CA LEU A 690 -5.03 -0.94 -25.39
C LEU A 690 -3.56 -0.67 -25.72
N VAL A 691 -2.81 -0.09 -24.78
CA VAL A 691 -1.36 0.13 -24.86
C VAL A 691 -0.65 -0.50 -23.66
N THR A 692 0.68 -0.57 -23.65
CA THR A 692 1.45 -0.93 -22.44
C THR A 692 1.78 0.34 -21.64
N ALA A 693 2.50 0.19 -20.54
CA ALA A 693 3.00 1.34 -19.79
C ALA A 693 3.94 2.21 -20.65
N ASP A 694 4.79 1.58 -21.46
CA ASP A 694 5.91 2.28 -22.11
C ASP A 694 5.86 2.25 -23.64
N THR A 695 4.87 1.60 -24.24
CA THR A 695 4.84 1.39 -25.70
C THR A 695 3.41 1.45 -26.25
N VAL A 696 3.25 2.12 -27.39
CA VAL A 696 2.10 1.94 -28.30
C VAL A 696 2.43 0.75 -29.21
N PRO A 697 1.76 -0.41 -29.07
CA PRO A 697 2.03 -1.57 -29.91
C PRO A 697 1.76 -1.26 -31.39
N ALA A 698 2.49 -1.90 -32.30
CA ALA A 698 2.43 -1.57 -33.73
C ALA A 698 1.03 -1.75 -34.32
N GLU A 699 0.27 -2.75 -33.86
CA GLU A 699 -1.11 -2.99 -34.27
C GLU A 699 -2.05 -1.86 -33.82
N VAL A 700 -1.76 -1.26 -32.67
CA VAL A 700 -2.55 -0.16 -32.09
C VAL A 700 -2.21 1.16 -32.77
N ASP A 701 -0.93 1.42 -33.06
CA ASP A 701 -0.51 2.57 -33.88
C ASP A 701 -1.11 2.51 -35.29
N ALA A 702 -1.10 1.33 -35.93
CA ALA A 702 -1.72 1.13 -37.23
C ALA A 702 -3.23 1.40 -37.20
N GLU A 703 -3.91 0.95 -36.15
CA GLU A 703 -5.35 1.17 -35.99
C GLU A 703 -5.68 2.64 -35.69
N LEU A 704 -4.90 3.32 -34.83
CA LEU A 704 -5.02 4.75 -34.59
C LEU A 704 -4.88 5.56 -35.89
N ARG A 705 -3.95 5.18 -36.77
CA ARG A 705 -3.79 5.81 -38.09
C ARG A 705 -4.95 5.51 -39.04
N ARG A 706 -5.56 4.32 -38.97
CA ARG A 706 -6.76 3.96 -39.76
C ARG A 706 -7.97 4.78 -39.31
N LEU A 707 -8.16 4.88 -38.00
CA LEU A 707 -9.26 5.62 -37.37
C LEU A 707 -9.14 7.14 -37.61
N ALA A 708 -7.91 7.65 -37.75
CA ALA A 708 -7.62 9.07 -37.96
C ALA A 708 -8.39 10.01 -37.00
N PRO A 709 -8.18 9.87 -35.67
CA PRO A 709 -9.04 10.53 -34.70
C PRO A 709 -8.85 12.04 -34.60
N ASP A 710 -9.91 12.80 -34.32
CA ASP A 710 -9.81 14.24 -34.01
C ASP A 710 -9.15 14.49 -32.64
N ARG A 711 -9.29 13.55 -31.69
CA ARG A 711 -8.64 13.57 -30.37
C ARG A 711 -8.53 12.19 -29.75
N ILE A 712 -7.63 12.04 -28.79
CA ILE A 712 -7.42 10.83 -28.00
C ILE A 712 -7.70 11.14 -26.52
N VAL A 713 -8.49 10.30 -25.86
CA VAL A 713 -8.68 10.33 -24.40
C VAL A 713 -7.85 9.22 -23.79
N LEU A 714 -6.82 9.60 -23.03
CA LEU A 714 -5.90 8.66 -22.41
C LEU A 714 -6.28 8.42 -20.95
N LEU A 715 -6.54 7.16 -20.59
CA LEU A 715 -6.94 6.77 -19.26
C LEU A 715 -5.77 6.28 -18.41
N GLY A 716 -5.72 6.74 -17.17
CA GLY A 716 -4.72 6.36 -16.18
C GLY A 716 -3.56 7.35 -16.08
N GLY A 717 -2.92 7.40 -14.91
CA GLY A 717 -1.79 8.29 -14.65
C GLY A 717 -0.53 7.92 -15.45
N SER A 718 0.52 8.73 -15.33
CA SER A 718 1.81 8.47 -15.99
C SER A 718 2.48 7.18 -15.50
N SER A 719 2.20 6.73 -14.28
CA SER A 719 2.65 5.44 -13.72
C SER A 719 1.94 4.22 -14.33
N VAL A 720 0.80 4.45 -15.00
CA VAL A 720 -0.02 3.43 -15.65
C VAL A 720 0.16 3.49 -17.17
N VAL A 721 0.15 4.68 -17.77
CA VAL A 721 0.53 4.90 -19.17
C VAL A 721 1.56 6.03 -19.23
N GLY A 722 2.81 5.67 -19.47
CA GLY A 722 3.97 6.54 -19.47
C GLY A 722 3.85 7.74 -20.42
N SER A 723 4.58 8.80 -20.10
CA SER A 723 4.61 10.02 -20.92
C SER A 723 5.14 9.77 -22.34
N GLY A 724 6.02 8.79 -22.54
CA GLY A 724 6.48 8.38 -23.87
C GLY A 724 5.37 7.81 -24.75
N VAL A 725 4.41 7.10 -24.15
CA VAL A 725 3.20 6.64 -24.85
C VAL A 725 2.31 7.83 -25.20
N GLU A 726 2.07 8.73 -24.25
CA GLU A 726 1.28 9.96 -24.50
C GLU A 726 1.89 10.84 -25.60
N ALA A 727 3.22 10.98 -25.63
CA ALA A 727 3.91 11.70 -26.70
C ALA A 727 3.70 11.01 -28.06
N THR A 728 3.82 9.69 -28.11
CA THR A 728 3.57 8.90 -29.33
C THR A 728 2.12 9.05 -29.81
N LEU A 729 1.15 9.05 -28.88
CA LEU A 729 -0.26 9.28 -29.19
C LEU A 729 -0.51 10.73 -29.68
N SER A 730 0.20 11.70 -29.10
CA SER A 730 0.10 13.12 -29.47
C SER A 730 0.57 13.41 -30.90
N ASP A 731 1.44 12.57 -31.45
CA ASP A 731 1.83 12.62 -32.87
C ASP A 731 0.68 12.19 -33.81
N VAL A 732 -0.31 11.45 -33.31
CA VAL A 732 -1.50 11.04 -34.06
C VAL A 732 -2.60 12.10 -33.95
N ALA A 733 -2.97 12.48 -32.73
CA ALA A 733 -4.04 13.44 -32.46
C ALA A 733 -3.89 14.07 -31.06
N PRO A 734 -4.50 15.24 -30.78
CA PRO A 734 -4.48 15.86 -29.45
C PRO A 734 -4.92 14.91 -28.34
N VAL A 735 -4.11 14.76 -27.29
CA VAL A 735 -4.39 13.86 -26.15
C VAL A 735 -4.97 14.65 -24.98
N THR A 736 -6.03 14.10 -24.36
CA THR A 736 -6.57 14.53 -23.06
C THR A 736 -6.43 13.37 -22.08
N ARG A 737 -5.61 13.52 -21.04
CA ARG A 737 -5.45 12.50 -20.01
C ARG A 737 -6.51 12.64 -18.91
N LEU A 738 -7.19 11.54 -18.60
CA LEU A 738 -8.10 11.40 -17.45
C LEU A 738 -7.47 10.43 -16.45
N ALA A 739 -7.01 10.97 -15.34
CA ALA A 739 -6.29 10.21 -14.33
C ALA A 739 -6.48 10.85 -12.96
N GLY A 740 -6.97 10.06 -12.02
CA GLY A 740 -6.98 10.37 -10.60
C GLY A 740 -6.00 9.50 -9.84
N PRO A 741 -5.69 9.86 -8.58
CA PRO A 741 -4.76 9.11 -7.73
C PRO A 741 -5.25 7.69 -7.37
N THR A 742 -6.54 7.38 -7.58
CA THR A 742 -7.10 6.03 -7.43
C THR A 742 -7.93 5.66 -8.66
N ARG A 743 -8.27 4.37 -8.80
CA ARG A 743 -9.30 3.93 -9.76
C ARG A 743 -10.64 4.59 -9.53
N VAL A 744 -11.00 4.86 -8.27
CA VAL A 744 -12.27 5.52 -7.92
C VAL A 744 -12.26 6.97 -8.38
N HIS A 745 -11.17 7.68 -8.15
CA HIS A 745 -11.00 9.06 -8.61
C HIS A 745 -10.93 9.13 -10.15
N THR A 746 -10.22 8.20 -10.78
CA THR A 746 -10.17 8.10 -12.24
C THR A 746 -11.58 7.84 -12.80
N ALA A 747 -12.36 6.94 -12.17
CA ALA A 747 -13.76 6.73 -12.54
C ALA A 747 -14.63 7.97 -12.34
N ALA A 748 -14.40 8.75 -11.28
CA ALA A 748 -15.09 10.02 -11.04
C ALA A 748 -14.75 11.07 -12.11
N MET A 749 -13.48 11.19 -12.52
CA MET A 749 -13.06 12.09 -13.61
C MET A 749 -13.62 11.64 -14.96
N ILE A 750 -13.66 10.33 -15.22
CA ILE A 750 -14.31 9.77 -16.41
C ILE A 750 -15.81 10.12 -16.41
N ALA A 751 -16.48 9.98 -15.27
CA ALA A 751 -17.89 10.34 -15.12
C ALA A 751 -18.11 11.84 -15.33
N GLU A 752 -17.25 12.70 -14.77
CA GLU A 752 -17.32 14.14 -14.97
C GLU A 752 -17.09 14.55 -16.44
N HIS A 753 -16.11 13.93 -17.10
CA HIS A 753 -15.80 14.19 -18.49
C HIS A 753 -16.92 13.76 -19.45
N ALA A 754 -17.47 12.56 -19.26
CA ALA A 754 -18.40 11.96 -20.22
C ALA A 754 -19.89 12.18 -19.87
N PHE A 755 -20.21 12.50 -18.61
CA PHE A 755 -21.59 12.57 -18.11
C PHE A 755 -21.82 13.91 -17.37
N PRO A 756 -22.34 14.94 -18.07
CA PRO A 756 -22.69 16.21 -17.43
C PRO A 756 -23.80 16.03 -16.39
N ASP A 757 -24.77 15.16 -16.70
CA ASP A 757 -25.84 14.70 -15.83
C ASP A 757 -26.12 13.20 -16.06
N ALA A 758 -26.66 12.51 -15.06
CA ALA A 758 -27.14 11.13 -15.20
C ALA A 758 -28.16 10.79 -14.13
N ASP A 759 -29.41 10.55 -14.55
CA ASP A 759 -30.50 10.11 -13.68
C ASP A 759 -30.34 8.64 -13.23
N HIS A 760 -29.47 7.87 -13.88
CA HIS A 760 -29.13 6.50 -13.52
C HIS A 760 -27.61 6.32 -13.43
N VAL A 761 -27.13 5.70 -12.35
CA VAL A 761 -25.71 5.34 -12.14
C VAL A 761 -25.56 3.84 -11.90
N MET A 762 -24.50 3.24 -12.48
CA MET A 762 -24.06 1.89 -12.12
C MET A 762 -22.96 1.99 -11.08
N VAL A 763 -23.13 1.33 -9.94
CA VAL A 763 -22.15 1.26 -8.85
C VAL A 763 -21.56 -0.13 -8.81
N VAL A 764 -20.24 -0.25 -8.88
CA VAL A 764 -19.55 -1.54 -8.91
C VAL A 764 -18.36 -1.49 -7.96
N SER A 765 -17.98 -2.63 -7.39
CA SER A 765 -16.75 -2.70 -6.61
C SER A 765 -15.52 -2.41 -7.47
N GLY A 766 -14.63 -1.55 -6.98
CA GLY A 766 -13.33 -1.29 -7.61
C GLY A 766 -12.44 -2.53 -7.72
N GLU A 767 -12.68 -3.54 -6.88
CA GLU A 767 -11.93 -4.81 -6.84
C GLU A 767 -12.59 -5.93 -7.67
N ALA A 768 -13.86 -5.77 -8.08
CA ALA A 768 -14.60 -6.76 -8.86
C ALA A 768 -14.55 -6.45 -10.38
N ILE A 769 -13.35 -6.50 -10.97
CA ILE A 769 -13.13 -6.19 -12.39
C ILE A 769 -14.09 -6.90 -13.37
N PRO A 770 -14.37 -8.23 -13.25
CA PRO A 770 -15.32 -8.90 -14.13
C PRO A 770 -16.73 -8.30 -14.08
N ASP A 771 -17.18 -7.88 -12.88
CA ASP A 771 -18.50 -7.31 -12.68
C ASP A 771 -18.59 -5.94 -13.37
N ALA A 772 -17.54 -5.11 -13.28
CA ALA A 772 -17.46 -3.81 -13.94
C ALA A 772 -17.48 -3.92 -15.47
N LEU A 773 -16.77 -4.91 -16.03
CA LEU A 773 -16.79 -5.19 -17.46
C LEU A 773 -18.18 -5.62 -17.93
N SER A 774 -18.80 -6.57 -17.21
CA SER A 774 -20.15 -7.03 -17.54
C SER A 774 -21.22 -5.93 -17.42
N ALA A 775 -20.99 -4.94 -16.55
CA ALA A 775 -21.84 -3.77 -16.39
C ALA A 775 -21.80 -2.83 -17.60
N THR A 776 -20.72 -2.82 -18.39
CA THR A 776 -20.49 -1.80 -19.43
C THR A 776 -21.60 -1.73 -20.49
N PRO A 777 -22.06 -2.83 -21.11
CA PRO A 777 -23.18 -2.76 -22.05
C PRO A 777 -24.48 -2.29 -21.41
N ALA A 778 -24.74 -2.66 -20.14
CA ALA A 778 -25.90 -2.19 -19.40
C ALA A 778 -25.81 -0.68 -19.08
N ALA A 779 -24.62 -0.21 -18.72
CA ALA A 779 -24.32 1.20 -18.47
C ALA A 779 -24.60 2.04 -19.72
N PHE A 780 -24.13 1.59 -20.89
CA PHE A 780 -24.43 2.21 -22.18
C PHE A 780 -25.94 2.26 -22.47
N MET A 781 -26.65 1.12 -22.35
CA MET A 781 -28.10 1.04 -22.61
C MET A 781 -28.96 1.93 -21.70
N ARG A 782 -28.40 2.38 -20.57
CA ARG A 782 -29.04 3.29 -19.62
C ARG A 782 -28.45 4.69 -19.65
N MET A 783 -27.46 4.96 -20.50
CA MET A 783 -26.68 6.20 -20.51
C MET A 783 -26.14 6.56 -19.12
N ALA A 784 -25.74 5.53 -18.36
CA ALA A 784 -25.33 5.62 -16.98
C ALA A 784 -23.81 5.57 -16.85
N PRO A 785 -23.17 6.43 -16.04
CA PRO A 785 -21.77 6.26 -15.68
C PRO A 785 -21.60 5.03 -14.80
N VAL A 786 -20.39 4.47 -14.85
CA VAL A 786 -19.91 3.47 -13.89
C VAL A 786 -19.09 4.19 -12.83
N LEU A 787 -19.55 4.15 -11.58
CA LEU A 787 -18.82 4.62 -10.42
C LEU A 787 -18.33 3.44 -9.59
N LEU A 788 -17.18 3.62 -8.94
CA LEU A 788 -16.52 2.57 -8.17
C LEU A 788 -16.73 2.78 -6.67
N VAL A 789 -17.00 1.71 -5.95
CA VAL A 789 -17.08 1.67 -4.48
C VAL A 789 -16.15 0.61 -3.94
N ASP A 790 -15.88 0.65 -2.64
CA ASP A 790 -15.26 -0.46 -1.94
C ASP A 790 -16.33 -1.47 -1.51
N VAL A 791 -15.91 -2.62 -1.00
CA VAL A 791 -16.84 -3.66 -0.54
C VAL A 791 -17.78 -3.11 0.53
N ASP A 792 -17.25 -2.34 1.48
CA ASP A 792 -17.99 -1.86 2.66
C ASP A 792 -18.12 -0.33 2.77
N ASP A 793 -17.61 0.41 1.78
CA ASP A 793 -17.65 1.87 1.81
C ASP A 793 -18.04 2.51 0.47
N ILE A 794 -18.59 3.73 0.54
CA ILE A 794 -18.81 4.61 -0.60
C ILE A 794 -17.76 5.72 -0.50
N PRO A 795 -16.71 5.70 -1.33
CA PRO A 795 -15.69 6.74 -1.30
C PRO A 795 -16.26 8.12 -1.63
N ASP A 796 -15.64 9.16 -1.08
CA ASP A 796 -16.11 10.54 -1.20
C ASP A 796 -16.21 11.01 -2.66
N GLU A 797 -15.33 10.56 -3.55
CA GLU A 797 -15.43 10.88 -4.97
C GLU A 797 -16.69 10.28 -5.60
N THR A 798 -17.05 9.06 -5.22
CA THR A 798 -18.30 8.43 -5.68
C THR A 798 -19.51 9.09 -5.06
N ASP A 799 -19.49 9.46 -3.77
CA ASP A 799 -20.54 10.27 -3.13
C ASP A 799 -20.74 11.61 -3.87
N ALA A 800 -19.65 12.33 -4.13
CA ALA A 800 -19.66 13.61 -4.82
C ALA A 800 -20.24 13.47 -6.23
N GLN A 801 -19.87 12.44 -6.97
CA GLN A 801 -20.41 12.18 -8.31
C GLN A 801 -21.89 11.79 -8.27
N LEU A 802 -22.32 10.95 -7.32
CA LEU A 802 -23.74 10.59 -7.15
C LEU A 802 -24.61 11.84 -6.92
N ARG A 803 -24.12 12.78 -6.12
CA ARG A 803 -24.78 14.08 -5.88
C ARG A 803 -24.73 14.98 -7.10
N ARG A 804 -23.56 15.16 -7.71
CA ARG A 804 -23.36 16.02 -8.89
C ARG A 804 -24.26 15.60 -10.05
N LEU A 805 -24.36 14.30 -10.29
CA LEU A 805 -25.15 13.72 -11.38
C LEU A 805 -26.66 13.80 -11.11
N GLY A 806 -27.08 14.03 -9.86
CA GLY A 806 -28.48 13.97 -9.45
C GLY A 806 -29.05 12.56 -9.57
N ALA A 807 -28.28 11.54 -9.16
CA ALA A 807 -28.60 10.14 -9.40
C ALA A 807 -29.92 9.72 -8.70
N GLN A 808 -30.97 9.47 -9.50
CA GLN A 808 -32.28 9.04 -8.98
C GLN A 808 -32.40 7.51 -8.93
N ARG A 809 -31.63 6.81 -9.77
CA ARG A 809 -31.60 5.35 -9.87
C ARG A 809 -30.17 4.87 -9.75
N ILE A 810 -29.93 3.99 -8.78
CA ILE A 810 -28.60 3.41 -8.57
C ILE A 810 -28.72 1.90 -8.76
N THR A 811 -27.91 1.33 -9.64
CA THR A 811 -27.81 -0.12 -9.81
C THR A 811 -26.47 -0.59 -9.30
N VAL A 812 -26.48 -1.34 -8.21
CA VAL A 812 -25.29 -1.98 -7.65
C VAL A 812 -25.04 -3.26 -8.44
N VAL A 813 -23.90 -3.38 -9.10
CA VAL A 813 -23.51 -4.59 -9.85
C VAL A 813 -22.55 -5.41 -8.99
N GLY A 814 -22.85 -6.70 -8.84
CA GLY A 814 -22.11 -7.62 -8.00
C GLY A 814 -22.89 -8.12 -6.78
N GLY A 815 -22.51 -9.32 -6.32
CA GLY A 815 -23.06 -9.94 -5.11
C GLY A 815 -22.68 -9.20 -3.83
N THR A 816 -23.14 -9.69 -2.68
CA THR A 816 -22.86 -9.06 -1.37
C THR A 816 -21.38 -9.11 -0.98
N ALA A 817 -20.62 -10.06 -1.52
CA ALA A 817 -19.17 -10.14 -1.33
C ALA A 817 -18.39 -9.07 -2.12
N ALA A 818 -18.98 -8.52 -3.19
CA ALA A 818 -18.38 -7.46 -3.99
C ALA A 818 -18.80 -6.08 -3.49
N VAL A 819 -20.08 -5.90 -3.15
CA VAL A 819 -20.60 -4.66 -2.55
C VAL A 819 -21.56 -5.06 -1.44
N SER A 820 -21.29 -4.71 -0.19
CA SER A 820 -22.05 -5.18 0.95
C SER A 820 -23.46 -4.59 1.02
N ASP A 821 -24.30 -5.16 1.86
CA ASP A 821 -25.63 -4.62 2.10
C ASP A 821 -25.59 -3.31 2.87
N ALA A 822 -24.52 -3.03 3.61
CA ALA A 822 -24.32 -1.75 4.28
C ALA A 822 -24.13 -0.61 3.26
N VAL A 823 -23.29 -0.81 2.25
CA VAL A 823 -23.14 0.12 1.12
C VAL A 823 -24.47 0.30 0.38
N LEU A 824 -25.18 -0.81 0.10
CA LEU A 824 -26.47 -0.76 -0.57
C LEU A 824 -27.51 0.06 0.22
N GLU A 825 -27.54 -0.05 1.55
CA GLU A 825 -28.43 0.72 2.40
C GLU A 825 -28.03 2.20 2.46
N ARG A 826 -26.74 2.52 2.53
CA ARG A 826 -26.23 3.91 2.43
C ARG A 826 -26.61 4.55 1.09
N LEU A 827 -26.53 3.81 -0.02
CA LEU A 827 -26.96 4.32 -1.33
C LEU A 827 -28.46 4.68 -1.36
N ARG A 828 -29.31 4.05 -0.53
CA ARG A 828 -30.74 4.37 -0.45
C ARG A 828 -31.04 5.68 0.27
N THR A 829 -30.07 6.22 1.02
CA THR A 829 -30.26 7.48 1.74
C THR A 829 -29.95 8.70 0.90
N TYR A 830 -29.47 8.56 -0.34
CA TYR A 830 -29.27 9.69 -1.25
C TYR A 830 -30.62 10.29 -1.63
N ASP A 831 -30.77 11.58 -1.36
CA ASP A 831 -31.96 12.36 -1.67
C ASP A 831 -31.70 13.23 -2.90
N VAL A 832 -32.64 13.22 -3.85
CA VAL A 832 -32.60 14.07 -5.06
C VAL A 832 -33.55 15.23 -4.86
N SER A 833 -33.01 16.35 -4.39
CA SER A 833 -33.65 17.67 -4.34
C SER A 833 -32.82 18.69 -5.11
#